data_AF-A0A2E2HGI4-F1
#
_entry.id   AF-A0A2E2HGI4-F1
#
_cell.length_a   1.000
_cell.length_b   1.000
_cell.length_c   1.000
_cell.angle_alpha   90.00
_cell.angle_beta   90.00
_cell.angle_gamma   90.00
#
_symmetry.space_group_name_H-M   'P 1'
#
loop_
_entity.id
_entity.type
_entity.pdbx_description
1 polymer ?
#
loop_
_entity_poly.entity_id
_entity_poly.type
_entity_poly.pdbx_seq_one_letter_code
_entity_poly.pdbx_strand_id
1 'polypeptide(L)'
;MAKITRKKLSRGAKLTPEHVYPPLTSAASQLTNIAIEKEQMQAPMAPFRVNLTLPYLAGDSLPTGAVTIPFVLPPPQDFFLTVNNAGGGKDPVFLPESPRMKLKSVSFSFDQRGEPAAIASQFWKLSGSGTADTGTYGYSSEQAKVTYEDVTKLDINLSLREKTQEYFGDSYPYNPEAELWSTTIPAAEGYAGKSLRANPFVQDDLDITVDPFKTLILGILCPGLEDIGGRNLALPSIEVSLKFVCELMSRDTGQTAVQNIPADGGSGAGKYGAKTAPSVTINTPTHSTAIESDSNDGVSYNIDTLDEQFRDKLEGGYNRFADVPPAEVIADDAAYEVIAVPLYQNMAHGGLSASPTFYATYPYLATLSGSPAITVNATSDIGVFDRRIIPIHHSYTIHHAVLAWNWTPWNLLNWNGVGTAPILSGPSNTVDQQRANIACPSRDVALDVGVGIGTGSGSDGFNYEQVAALTISNPNNYGTWDGTSGTKVPTEPATKGSWDTHLIDRITTTADPPRVLIWNSGGSAAVGLPKWNWELHSIPLSGYSSGAGIGYYNQGREVFAGPGWTRTSTRSSVSGSSPDTGGAEQWIEVRANLRPTTSNALNDAPYQFTPATLDLSDKSSILIGYGGCYVYLICKKHLTK
;
A
#
# COMPACT_ATOMS: atom_id res chain seq x y z
N MET A 1 18.02 11.53 35.68
CA MET A 1 18.97 10.63 36.37
C MET A 1 18.62 10.55 37.85
N ALA A 2 18.15 9.39 38.29
CA ALA A 2 17.83 9.17 39.69
C ALA A 2 19.12 9.12 40.53
N LYS A 3 19.17 9.87 41.64
CA LYS A 3 20.34 9.95 42.51
C LYS A 3 20.22 8.91 43.62
N ILE A 4 20.95 7.81 43.53
CA ILE A 4 21.13 6.90 44.67
C ILE A 4 22.04 7.61 45.68
N THR A 5 21.48 8.04 46.81
CA THR A 5 22.22 8.72 47.88
C THR A 5 22.78 7.70 48.85
N ARG A 6 24.12 7.57 48.88
CA ARG A 6 24.82 6.74 49.87
C ARG A 6 25.27 7.59 51.06
N LYS A 7 25.00 7.11 52.28
CA LYS A 7 25.57 7.69 53.50
C LYS A 7 27.08 7.41 53.53
N LYS A 8 27.91 8.46 53.57
CA LYS A 8 29.37 8.31 53.72
C LYS A 8 29.66 7.74 55.11
N LEU A 9 30.36 6.61 55.16
CA LEU A 9 30.77 5.98 56.41
C LEU A 9 32.18 6.45 56.78
N SER A 10 32.40 6.67 58.08
CA SER A 10 33.73 6.90 58.63
C SER A 10 34.55 5.61 58.59
N ARG A 11 35.87 5.76 58.43
CA ARG A 11 36.81 4.63 58.36
C ARG A 11 36.75 3.83 59.67
N GLY A 12 36.54 2.51 59.59
CA GLY A 12 36.44 1.63 60.76
C GLY A 12 35.02 1.43 61.33
N ALA A 13 33.99 2.04 60.75
CA ALA A 13 32.60 1.79 61.14
C ALA A 13 32.16 0.36 60.78
N LYS A 14 31.49 -0.34 61.70
CA LYS A 14 30.86 -1.64 61.44
C LYS A 14 29.73 -1.47 60.43
N LEU A 15 29.70 -2.31 59.40
CA LEU A 15 28.59 -2.35 58.44
C LEU A 15 27.35 -2.94 59.14
N THR A 16 26.25 -2.18 59.15
CA THR A 16 24.93 -2.62 59.58
C THR A 16 24.04 -2.76 58.35
N PRO A 17 22.92 -3.51 58.42
CA PRO A 17 21.99 -3.61 57.31
C PRO A 17 21.52 -2.23 56.78
N GLU A 18 21.33 -1.26 57.68
CA GLU A 18 20.97 0.13 57.35
C GLU A 18 22.01 0.86 56.47
N HIS A 19 23.25 0.37 56.40
CA HIS A 19 24.29 0.96 55.57
C HIS A 19 24.34 0.38 54.15
N VAL A 20 23.78 -0.81 53.95
CA VAL A 20 23.96 -1.60 52.72
C VAL A 20 22.64 -1.76 51.96
N TYR A 21 21.55 -2.06 52.65
CA TYR A 21 20.27 -2.38 52.03
C TYR A 21 19.46 -1.15 51.56
N PRO A 22 19.47 0.03 52.22
CA PRO A 22 18.70 1.18 51.71
C PRO A 22 19.09 1.63 50.29
N PRO A 23 20.38 1.66 49.89
CA PRO A 23 20.74 1.86 48.49
C PRO A 23 20.19 0.77 47.54
N LEU A 24 20.19 -0.50 47.95
CA LEU A 24 19.67 -1.62 47.15
C LEU A 24 18.14 -1.54 47.00
N THR A 25 17.42 -1.26 48.07
CA THR A 25 15.97 -1.03 48.04
C THR A 25 15.61 0.20 47.20
N SER A 26 16.42 1.26 47.27
CA SER A 26 16.25 2.45 46.43
C SER A 26 16.45 2.11 44.95
N ALA A 27 17.50 1.35 44.60
CA ALA A 27 17.74 0.86 43.25
C ALA A 27 16.59 -0.03 42.75
N ALA A 28 16.12 -0.98 43.57
CA ALA A 28 14.96 -1.81 43.27
C ALA A 28 13.71 -0.97 42.97
N SER A 29 13.40 0.01 43.82
CA SER A 29 12.25 0.89 43.62
C SER A 29 12.33 1.72 42.34
N GLN A 30 13.53 2.12 41.92
CA GLN A 30 13.75 2.86 40.67
C GLN A 30 13.64 1.95 39.45
N LEU A 31 14.09 0.70 39.56
CA LEU A 31 13.91 -0.30 38.52
C LEU A 31 12.42 -0.60 38.28
N THR A 32 11.61 -0.70 39.33
CA THR A 32 10.18 -0.98 39.23
C THR A 32 9.36 0.17 38.66
N ASN A 33 9.74 1.43 38.94
CA ASN A 33 8.89 2.60 38.65
C ASN A 33 9.15 3.29 37.29
N ILE A 34 10.29 3.06 36.64
CA ILE A 34 10.68 3.83 35.45
C ILE A 34 10.38 3.04 34.17
N ALA A 35 9.38 3.45 33.40
CA ALA A 35 9.26 3.06 31.99
C ALA A 35 10.39 3.69 31.17
N ILE A 36 10.96 2.97 30.22
CA ILE A 36 11.93 3.54 29.26
C ILE A 36 11.09 4.21 28.16
N GLU A 37 11.05 5.54 28.19
CA GLU A 37 10.35 6.37 27.20
C GLU A 37 11.20 6.53 25.94
N LYS A 38 10.57 6.82 24.79
CA LYS A 38 11.26 6.97 23.50
C LYS A 38 12.41 7.99 23.53
N GLU A 39 12.29 9.06 24.31
CA GLU A 39 13.31 10.12 24.45
C GLU A 39 14.59 9.62 25.13
N GLN A 40 14.50 8.51 25.87
CA GLN A 40 15.62 7.87 26.55
C GLN A 40 16.33 6.85 25.65
N MET A 41 15.74 6.51 24.50
CA MET A 41 16.31 5.58 23.53
C MET A 41 17.29 6.30 22.59
N GLN A 42 18.33 5.57 22.15
CA GLN A 42 19.29 6.11 21.18
C GLN A 42 18.63 6.47 19.83
N ALA A 43 17.59 5.74 19.46
CA ALA A 43 16.83 5.94 18.22
C ALA A 43 15.33 6.11 18.56
N PRO A 44 14.87 7.34 18.86
CA PRO A 44 13.45 7.61 19.14
C PRO A 44 12.56 7.51 17.90
N MET A 45 13.15 7.47 16.71
CA MET A 45 12.47 7.37 15.43
C MET A 45 12.88 6.09 14.70
N ALA A 46 11.89 5.37 14.19
CA ALA A 46 12.09 4.18 13.38
C ALA A 46 11.91 4.50 11.88
N PRO A 47 12.81 4.02 11.00
CA PRO A 47 12.64 4.16 9.57
C PRO A 47 11.68 3.12 9.01
N PHE A 48 10.88 3.52 8.02
CA PHE A 48 10.08 2.61 7.18
C PHE A 48 10.22 3.01 5.72
N ARG A 49 9.80 2.11 4.81
CA ARG A 49 9.91 2.35 3.36
C ARG A 49 8.59 2.11 2.66
N VAL A 50 8.27 2.96 1.69
CA VAL A 50 7.24 2.72 0.69
C VAL A 50 7.95 2.37 -0.61
N ASN A 51 7.85 1.12 -1.04
CA ASN A 51 8.47 0.65 -2.27
C ASN A 51 7.41 0.56 -3.37
N LEU A 52 7.58 1.36 -4.42
CA LEU A 52 6.67 1.45 -5.54
C LEU A 52 7.39 0.92 -6.78
N THR A 53 6.91 -0.21 -7.27
CA THR A 53 7.46 -0.86 -8.47
C THR A 53 6.55 -0.60 -9.65
N LEU A 54 7.13 -0.47 -10.84
CA LEU A 54 6.43 -0.36 -12.10
C LEU A 54 7.20 -1.17 -13.15
N PRO A 55 6.59 -2.19 -13.77
CA PRO A 55 7.31 -3.12 -14.64
C PRO A 55 7.82 -2.46 -15.93
N TYR A 56 7.18 -1.39 -16.36
CA TYR A 56 7.41 -0.78 -17.66
C TYR A 56 6.94 0.68 -17.63
N LEU A 57 7.71 1.59 -18.23
CA LEU A 57 7.32 2.98 -18.58
C LEU A 57 7.81 3.27 -19.98
N ALA A 58 6.98 3.78 -20.88
CA ALA A 58 7.38 4.01 -22.27
C ALA A 58 6.71 5.24 -22.88
N GLY A 59 7.22 5.72 -24.03
CA GLY A 59 6.66 6.90 -24.71
C GLY A 59 5.20 6.73 -25.16
N ASP A 60 4.71 5.49 -25.21
CA ASP A 60 3.32 5.16 -25.50
C ASP A 60 2.39 5.14 -24.27
N SER A 61 2.88 5.41 -23.05
CA SER A 61 2.01 5.66 -21.88
C SER A 61 1.56 7.13 -21.79
N LEU A 62 0.35 7.40 -21.29
CA LEU A 62 -0.26 8.75 -21.24
C LEU A 62 0.12 9.56 -20.00
N PRO A 63 0.40 10.88 -20.15
CA PRO A 63 0.97 11.57 -21.31
C PRO A 63 2.50 11.51 -21.27
N THR A 64 3.14 11.29 -22.43
CA THR A 64 4.54 11.67 -22.67
C THR A 64 5.56 11.11 -21.66
N GLY A 65 5.50 9.80 -21.38
CA GLY A 65 6.46 9.17 -20.45
C GLY A 65 6.28 9.59 -18.99
N ALA A 66 5.10 10.07 -18.62
CA ALA A 66 4.73 10.34 -17.24
C ALA A 66 3.87 9.22 -16.65
N VAL A 67 4.07 8.93 -15.38
CA VAL A 67 3.20 8.08 -14.55
C VAL A 67 3.14 8.68 -13.16
N THR A 68 2.00 8.56 -12.50
CA THR A 68 1.91 8.88 -11.08
C THR A 68 1.34 7.72 -10.30
N ILE A 69 1.76 7.58 -9.06
CA ILE A 69 1.35 6.52 -8.14
C ILE A 69 0.96 7.20 -6.82
N PRO A 70 -0.34 7.23 -6.48
CA PRO A 70 -0.79 7.82 -5.24
C PRO A 70 -0.79 6.82 -4.09
N PHE A 71 -0.53 7.31 -2.89
CA PHE A 71 -0.61 6.56 -1.65
C PHE A 71 -0.98 7.49 -0.48
N VAL A 72 -1.47 6.91 0.60
CA VAL A 72 -1.80 7.63 1.84
C VAL A 72 -1.04 7.02 3.00
N LEU A 73 -0.72 7.84 4.00
CA LEU A 73 -0.05 7.42 5.21
C LEU A 73 -0.90 7.80 6.45
N PRO A 74 -2.11 7.25 6.58
CA PRO A 74 -2.97 7.57 7.72
C PRO A 74 -2.28 7.18 9.03
N PRO A 75 -2.56 7.90 10.13
CA PRO A 75 -2.08 7.48 11.43
C PRO A 75 -2.75 6.13 11.80
N PRO A 76 -2.14 5.31 12.67
CA PRO A 76 -2.78 4.08 13.17
C PRO A 76 -4.14 4.37 13.83
N GLN A 77 -5.02 3.36 13.88
CA GLN A 77 -6.40 3.49 14.39
C GLN A 77 -6.50 4.19 15.76
N ASP A 78 -5.57 3.93 16.70
CA ASP A 78 -5.55 4.57 18.03
C ASP A 78 -5.47 6.10 17.99
N PHE A 79 -4.87 6.63 16.92
CA PHE A 79 -4.66 8.06 16.69
C PHE A 79 -5.66 8.62 15.68
N PHE A 80 -6.56 7.79 15.14
CA PHE A 80 -7.55 8.18 14.15
C PHE A 80 -8.83 8.62 14.88
N LEU A 81 -9.05 9.93 15.03
CA LEU A 81 -10.31 10.46 15.58
C LEU A 81 -11.13 11.11 14.47
N THR A 82 -12.33 10.59 14.26
CA THR A 82 -13.32 11.26 13.41
C THR A 82 -14.30 12.01 14.32
N VAL A 83 -14.30 13.34 14.26
CA VAL A 83 -15.40 14.12 14.84
C VAL A 83 -16.45 14.29 13.76
N ASN A 84 -17.63 13.71 14.00
CA ASN A 84 -18.79 13.98 13.15
C ASN A 84 -19.25 15.41 13.43
N ASN A 85 -18.92 16.34 12.53
CA ASN A 85 -19.47 17.69 12.62
C ASN A 85 -20.97 17.64 12.31
N ALA A 86 -21.75 18.50 12.97
CA ALA A 86 -23.20 18.61 12.79
C ALA A 86 -23.65 18.97 11.35
N GLY A 87 -22.70 19.29 10.45
CA GLY A 87 -22.92 19.54 9.02
C GLY A 87 -22.59 18.37 8.09
N GLY A 88 -22.28 17.17 8.60
CA GLY A 88 -21.99 15.98 7.77
C GLY A 88 -20.57 15.90 7.20
N GLY A 89 -19.74 16.93 7.43
CA GLY A 89 -18.29 16.89 7.14
C GLY A 89 -17.52 16.12 8.22
N LYS A 90 -16.50 15.39 7.80
CA LYS A 90 -15.56 14.70 8.69
C LYS A 90 -14.26 15.49 8.69
N ASP A 91 -14.02 16.28 9.73
CA ASP A 91 -12.76 17.04 9.83
C ASP A 91 -11.67 16.14 10.43
N PRO A 92 -10.43 16.19 9.90
CA PRO A 92 -9.32 15.48 10.52
C PRO A 92 -9.02 16.14 11.88
N VAL A 93 -9.12 15.36 12.96
CA VAL A 93 -8.68 15.84 14.27
C VAL A 93 -7.25 15.42 14.49
N PHE A 94 -6.35 16.40 14.38
CA PHE A 94 -4.97 16.25 14.82
C PHE A 94 -4.95 16.09 16.34
N LEU A 95 -4.64 14.88 16.81
CA LEU A 95 -4.20 14.75 18.18
C LEU A 95 -2.79 15.37 18.29
N PRO A 96 -2.50 16.16 19.33
CA PRO A 96 -1.14 16.68 19.55
C PRO A 96 -0.06 15.59 19.58
N GLU A 97 -0.47 14.35 19.87
CA GLU A 97 0.35 13.14 19.97
C GLU A 97 0.38 12.30 18.68
N SER A 98 -0.30 12.73 17.60
CA SER A 98 -0.31 11.97 16.35
C SER A 98 1.12 11.83 15.78
N PRO A 99 1.49 10.63 15.30
CA PRO A 99 2.83 10.37 14.79
C PRO A 99 3.14 11.26 13.58
N ARG A 100 4.30 11.95 13.63
CA ARG A 100 4.79 12.76 12.51
C ARG A 100 5.75 11.97 11.65
N MET A 101 5.47 11.93 10.35
CA MET A 101 6.30 11.22 9.39
C MET A 101 7.19 12.22 8.65
N LYS A 102 8.45 11.86 8.45
CA LYS A 102 9.39 12.65 7.67
C LYS A 102 10.04 11.83 6.57
N LEU A 103 10.05 12.34 5.35
CA LEU A 103 10.80 11.77 4.24
C LEU A 103 12.30 12.06 4.45
N LYS A 104 13.11 11.00 4.47
CA LYS A 104 14.56 11.05 4.68
C LYS A 104 15.39 10.76 3.45
N SER A 105 14.90 9.90 2.57
CA SER A 105 15.64 9.50 1.37
C SER A 105 14.68 9.03 0.29
N VAL A 106 15.05 9.31 -0.96
CA VAL A 106 14.38 8.77 -2.15
C VAL A 106 15.42 8.02 -2.97
N SER A 107 15.10 6.79 -3.34
CA SER A 107 15.87 6.01 -4.29
C SER A 107 15.04 5.67 -5.51
N PHE A 108 15.67 5.70 -6.68
CA PHE A 108 15.07 5.35 -7.95
C PHE A 108 16.01 4.45 -8.74
N SER A 109 15.47 3.38 -9.33
CA SER A 109 16.24 2.50 -10.18
C SER A 109 15.40 1.92 -11.29
N PHE A 110 16.07 1.44 -12.33
CA PHE A 110 15.45 0.74 -13.46
C PHE A 110 16.45 -0.22 -14.10
N ASP A 111 15.96 -1.19 -14.88
CA ASP A 111 16.83 -2.15 -15.53
C ASP A 111 17.43 -1.59 -16.83
N GLN A 112 18.76 -1.50 -16.86
CA GLN A 112 19.55 -1.08 -18.02
C GLN A 112 20.30 -2.22 -18.69
N ARG A 113 20.15 -3.45 -18.17
CA ARG A 113 20.97 -4.62 -18.53
C ARG A 113 22.47 -4.39 -18.38
N GLY A 114 22.83 -3.34 -17.65
CA GLY A 114 24.19 -2.89 -17.42
C GLY A 114 24.86 -2.11 -18.54
N GLU A 115 24.12 -1.70 -19.58
CA GLU A 115 24.63 -0.94 -20.72
C GLU A 115 24.26 0.54 -20.65
N PRO A 116 25.09 1.46 -21.18
CA PRO A 116 24.78 2.89 -21.24
C PRO A 116 23.81 3.21 -22.39
N ALA A 117 22.65 2.57 -22.37
CA ALA A 117 21.73 2.58 -23.49
C ALA A 117 20.28 2.49 -23.05
N ALA A 118 19.39 3.01 -23.89
CA ALA A 118 17.96 2.88 -23.72
C ALA A 118 17.44 1.60 -24.36
N ILE A 119 16.30 1.12 -23.89
CA ILE A 119 15.64 -0.05 -24.46
C ILE A 119 14.48 0.44 -25.31
N ALA A 120 14.41 -0.03 -26.55
CA ALA A 120 13.31 0.29 -27.45
C ALA A 120 12.00 -0.32 -26.92
N SER A 121 10.96 0.51 -26.92
CA SER A 121 9.62 0.12 -26.50
C SER A 121 9.10 -1.01 -27.37
N GLN A 122 8.26 -1.85 -26.77
CA GLN A 122 7.49 -2.85 -27.51
C GLN A 122 6.52 -2.22 -28.52
N PHE A 123 6.23 -0.92 -28.39
CA PHE A 123 5.37 -0.17 -29.32
C PHE A 123 6.17 0.85 -30.10
N TRP A 124 5.72 1.09 -31.32
CA TRP A 124 6.24 2.16 -32.16
C TRP A 124 5.09 2.94 -32.78
N LYS A 125 5.37 4.19 -33.13
CA LYS A 125 4.49 5.01 -33.95
C LYS A 125 4.86 4.73 -35.41
N LEU A 126 3.93 4.23 -36.22
CA LEU A 126 4.13 4.14 -37.67
C LEU A 126 4.31 5.57 -38.20
N SER A 127 5.53 5.97 -38.53
CA SER A 127 5.76 7.09 -39.42
C SER A 127 5.37 6.60 -40.82
N GLY A 128 4.15 6.97 -41.25
CA GLY A 128 3.70 6.71 -42.60
C GLY A 128 4.75 7.24 -43.57
N SER A 129 5.29 6.37 -44.42
CA SER A 129 6.19 6.77 -45.49
C SER A 129 5.45 7.74 -46.42
N GLY A 130 5.66 9.04 -46.23
CA GLY A 130 5.15 10.09 -47.09
C GLY A 130 3.63 10.28 -47.02
N THR A 131 3.24 11.49 -46.65
CA THR A 131 1.89 12.07 -46.76
C THR A 131 0.81 11.46 -45.86
N ALA A 132 0.47 12.23 -44.81
CA ALA A 132 -0.53 12.03 -43.75
C ALA A 132 -0.08 11.18 -42.55
N ASP A 133 0.40 11.89 -41.51
CA ASP A 133 0.58 11.44 -40.12
C ASP A 133 -0.73 10.91 -39.53
N THR A 134 -1.13 9.70 -39.93
CA THR A 134 -2.18 8.92 -39.27
C THR A 134 -1.49 7.81 -38.51
N GLY A 135 -0.83 8.19 -37.40
CA GLY A 135 0.01 7.33 -36.58
C GLY A 135 -0.75 6.11 -36.08
N THR A 136 -0.50 4.97 -36.71
CA THR A 136 -0.96 3.67 -36.25
C THR A 136 0.05 3.16 -35.21
N TYR A 137 -0.39 2.81 -34.00
CA TYR A 137 0.50 2.13 -33.04
C TYR A 137 0.52 0.64 -33.36
N GLY A 138 1.71 0.05 -33.46
CA GLY A 138 1.91 -1.38 -33.70
C GLY A 138 2.97 -1.99 -32.79
N TYR A 139 3.14 -3.31 -32.86
CA TYR A 139 4.30 -3.98 -32.26
C TYR A 139 5.57 -3.59 -33.00
N SER A 140 6.58 -3.15 -32.25
CA SER A 140 7.86 -2.72 -32.79
C SER A 140 8.70 -3.93 -33.20
N SER A 141 9.22 -3.95 -34.44
CA SER A 141 10.28 -4.90 -34.82
C SER A 141 11.58 -4.66 -34.03
N GLU A 142 11.68 -3.50 -33.40
CA GLU A 142 12.80 -3.10 -32.55
C GLU A 142 12.53 -3.37 -31.07
N GLN A 143 11.42 -4.03 -30.70
CA GLN A 143 11.10 -4.34 -29.31
C GLN A 143 12.30 -4.97 -28.58
N ALA A 144 12.59 -4.45 -27.38
CA ALA A 144 13.67 -4.92 -26.52
C ALA A 144 15.09 -4.80 -27.10
N LYS A 145 15.26 -4.15 -28.26
CA LYS A 145 16.59 -3.80 -28.78
C LYS A 145 17.17 -2.64 -28.00
N VAL A 146 18.49 -2.66 -27.88
CA VAL A 146 19.25 -1.63 -27.18
C VAL A 146 19.62 -0.51 -28.16
N THR A 147 19.37 0.74 -27.78
CA THR A 147 19.65 1.92 -28.58
C THR A 147 20.55 2.88 -27.80
N TYR A 148 21.68 3.25 -28.40
CA TYR A 148 22.65 4.21 -27.85
C TYR A 148 22.42 5.64 -28.34
N GLU A 149 21.66 5.77 -29.42
CA GLU A 149 21.31 7.07 -30.01
C GLU A 149 20.39 7.81 -29.06
N ASP A 150 20.63 9.12 -28.89
CA ASP A 150 19.71 10.05 -28.23
C ASP A 150 19.37 9.71 -26.76
N VAL A 151 20.11 8.80 -26.13
CA VAL A 151 20.04 8.51 -24.69
C VAL A 151 20.25 9.78 -23.87
N THR A 152 21.05 10.72 -24.38
CA THR A 152 21.32 12.03 -23.75
C THR A 152 20.08 12.92 -23.58
N LYS A 153 18.94 12.57 -24.19
CA LYS A 153 17.67 13.31 -24.10
C LYS A 153 16.72 12.73 -23.04
N LEU A 154 17.08 11.62 -22.41
CA LEU A 154 16.21 10.85 -21.50
C LEU A 154 16.43 11.23 -20.04
N ASP A 155 16.20 12.50 -19.73
CA ASP A 155 16.19 12.94 -18.33
C ASP A 155 15.01 12.30 -17.59
N ILE A 156 15.19 12.01 -16.31
CA ILE A 156 14.16 11.40 -15.47
C ILE A 156 13.82 12.38 -14.35
N ASN A 157 12.62 12.92 -14.39
CA ASN A 157 12.09 13.81 -13.36
C ASN A 157 11.28 13.00 -12.35
N LEU A 158 11.64 13.14 -11.08
CA LEU A 158 10.88 12.57 -9.97
C LEU A 158 10.28 13.71 -9.17
N SER A 159 9.05 13.55 -8.73
CA SER A 159 8.37 14.51 -7.87
C SER A 159 7.50 13.80 -6.85
N LEU A 160 7.42 14.33 -5.65
CA LEU A 160 6.45 13.95 -4.63
C LEU A 160 5.55 15.16 -4.39
N ARG A 161 4.25 14.98 -4.63
CA ARG A 161 3.24 16.02 -4.48
C ARG A 161 2.22 15.61 -3.43
N GLU A 162 1.50 16.58 -2.90
CA GLU A 162 0.45 16.36 -1.91
C GLU A 162 -0.89 16.96 -2.36
N LYS A 163 -1.98 16.36 -1.89
CA LYS A 163 -3.36 16.79 -2.10
C LYS A 163 -4.16 16.55 -0.83
N THR A 164 -5.09 17.44 -0.48
CA THR A 164 -6.06 17.16 0.59
C THR A 164 -7.02 16.05 0.17
N GLN A 165 -7.31 15.10 1.06
CA GLN A 165 -8.17 13.95 0.72
C GLN A 165 -9.63 14.37 0.58
N GLU A 166 -10.36 13.83 -0.43
CA GLU A 166 -11.81 14.05 -0.58
C GLU A 166 -12.59 13.68 0.70
N TYR A 167 -12.15 12.63 1.38
CA TYR A 167 -12.73 12.18 2.65
C TYR A 167 -12.85 13.28 3.71
N PHE A 168 -11.86 14.18 3.76
CA PHE A 168 -11.80 15.30 4.72
C PHE A 168 -12.48 16.58 4.20
N GLY A 169 -13.31 16.47 3.15
CA GLY A 169 -14.14 17.56 2.64
C GLY A 169 -13.55 18.35 1.49
N ASP A 170 -12.40 17.95 0.93
CA ASP A 170 -11.90 18.56 -0.30
C ASP A 170 -12.82 18.18 -1.47
N SER A 171 -13.56 19.16 -1.97
CA SER A 171 -14.56 18.89 -2.99
C SER A 171 -13.92 18.82 -4.37
N TYR A 172 -13.05 19.77 -4.73
CA TYR A 172 -12.57 19.97 -6.10
C TYR A 172 -11.44 21.02 -6.06
N PRO A 173 -10.17 20.60 -6.15
CA PRO A 173 -9.69 19.98 -7.39
C PRO A 173 -8.99 18.64 -7.18
N TYR A 174 -9.26 17.68 -8.08
CA TYR A 174 -8.56 16.38 -8.17
C TYR A 174 -7.03 16.49 -8.43
N ASN A 175 -6.52 17.70 -8.63
CA ASN A 175 -5.12 17.95 -8.91
C ASN A 175 -4.30 18.03 -7.61
N PRO A 176 -3.01 17.70 -7.66
CA PRO A 176 -2.11 17.98 -6.54
C PRO A 176 -2.09 19.47 -6.21
N GLU A 177 -2.03 19.81 -4.92
CA GLU A 177 -2.03 21.19 -4.41
C GLU A 177 -0.60 21.76 -4.33
N ALA A 178 0.34 20.93 -3.87
CA ALA A 178 1.71 21.35 -3.60
C ALA A 178 2.71 20.27 -3.99
N GLU A 179 3.90 20.69 -4.40
CA GLU A 179 5.05 19.81 -4.60
C GLU A 179 5.93 19.86 -3.35
N LEU A 180 6.09 18.72 -2.69
CA LEU A 180 6.90 18.56 -1.48
C LEU A 180 8.37 18.41 -1.82
N TRP A 181 8.66 17.68 -2.89
CA TRP A 181 10.00 17.37 -3.34
C TRP A 181 10.02 17.13 -4.84
N SER A 182 11.07 17.53 -5.51
CA SER A 182 11.36 17.12 -6.88
C SER A 182 12.85 17.08 -7.14
N THR A 183 13.25 16.24 -8.09
CA THR A 183 14.61 16.13 -8.57
C THR A 183 14.61 15.69 -10.04
N THR A 184 15.69 16.01 -10.73
CA THR A 184 15.94 15.56 -12.10
C THR A 184 17.21 14.73 -12.09
N ILE A 185 17.11 13.48 -12.52
CA ILE A 185 18.25 12.61 -12.78
C ILE A 185 18.66 12.86 -14.23
N PRO A 186 19.83 13.49 -14.47
CA PRO A 186 20.28 13.76 -15.83
C PRO A 186 20.52 12.46 -16.57
N ALA A 187 20.21 12.42 -17.87
CA ALA A 187 20.35 11.22 -18.67
C ALA A 187 21.79 10.68 -18.69
N ALA A 188 22.77 11.57 -18.62
CA ALA A 188 24.19 11.23 -18.55
C ALA A 188 24.57 10.44 -17.28
N GLU A 189 23.87 10.65 -16.18
CA GLU A 189 24.06 9.93 -14.91
C GLU A 189 23.16 8.70 -14.85
N GLY A 190 21.89 8.88 -15.21
CA GLY A 190 20.87 7.85 -15.26
C GLY A 190 21.31 6.68 -16.11
N TYR A 191 21.78 6.92 -17.34
CA TYR A 191 22.23 5.93 -18.32
C TYR A 191 23.76 5.78 -18.41
N ALA A 192 24.47 6.11 -17.35
CA ALA A 192 25.92 5.94 -17.33
C ALA A 192 26.33 4.46 -17.37
N GLY A 193 27.42 4.18 -18.09
CA GLY A 193 28.03 2.85 -18.15
C GLY A 193 28.63 2.43 -16.81
N LYS A 194 29.10 1.18 -16.72
CA LYS A 194 29.61 0.55 -15.48
C LYS A 194 30.63 1.40 -14.69
N SER A 195 31.41 2.24 -15.35
CA SER A 195 32.43 3.09 -14.72
C SER A 195 31.89 4.31 -13.97
N LEU A 196 30.67 4.77 -14.27
CA LEU A 196 30.06 6.00 -13.70
C LEU A 196 28.58 5.80 -13.36
N ARG A 197 28.15 4.56 -13.14
CA ARG A 197 26.73 4.21 -12.98
C ARG A 197 26.14 4.85 -11.72
N ALA A 198 25.18 5.77 -11.91
CA ALA A 198 24.41 6.40 -10.84
C ALA A 198 23.01 5.78 -10.67
N ASN A 199 22.78 4.60 -11.25
CA ASN A 199 21.57 3.79 -11.10
C ASN A 199 21.91 2.52 -10.26
N PRO A 200 21.36 2.35 -9.04
CA PRO A 200 20.27 3.12 -8.43
C PRO A 200 20.68 4.54 -8.04
N PHE A 201 19.81 5.50 -8.35
CA PHE A 201 19.91 6.87 -7.86
C PHE A 201 19.45 6.90 -6.41
N VAL A 202 20.16 7.64 -5.56
CA VAL A 202 19.82 7.81 -4.15
C VAL A 202 20.04 9.27 -3.77
N GLN A 203 19.00 9.91 -3.25
CA GLN A 203 19.06 11.22 -2.63
C GLN A 203 18.74 11.05 -1.14
N ASP A 204 19.77 11.16 -0.31
CA ASP A 204 19.67 11.06 1.15
C ASP A 204 19.53 12.45 1.82
N ASP A 205 19.45 12.46 3.15
CA ASP A 205 19.41 13.64 4.02
C ASP A 205 18.25 14.62 3.73
N LEU A 206 17.12 14.11 3.26
CA LEU A 206 15.87 14.87 3.24
C LEU A 206 15.33 15.03 4.68
N ASP A 207 14.64 16.13 4.97
CA ASP A 207 13.91 16.32 6.25
C ASP A 207 12.53 16.93 5.99
N ILE A 208 11.81 16.36 5.03
CA ILE A 208 10.52 16.88 4.60
C ILE A 208 9.44 16.25 5.46
N THR A 209 8.73 17.07 6.24
CA THR A 209 7.62 16.59 7.07
C THR A 209 6.39 16.39 6.19
N VAL A 210 5.69 15.29 6.41
CA VAL A 210 4.53 14.89 5.60
C VAL A 210 3.29 14.82 6.48
N ASP A 211 2.19 15.34 5.97
CA ASP A 211 0.89 15.31 6.66
C ASP A 211 0.18 13.96 6.41
N PRO A 212 -0.16 13.20 7.48
CA PRO A 212 -0.82 11.91 7.33
C PRO A 212 -2.25 11.99 6.78
N PHE A 213 -2.87 13.17 6.80
CA PHE A 213 -4.23 13.39 6.28
C PHE A 213 -4.26 13.89 4.82
N LYS A 214 -3.09 13.95 4.17
CA LYS A 214 -2.96 14.25 2.75
C LYS A 214 -2.70 12.99 1.94
N THR A 215 -3.12 13.02 0.69
CA THR A 215 -2.71 12.04 -0.32
C THR A 215 -1.37 12.45 -0.89
N LEU A 216 -0.44 11.50 -0.94
CA LEU A 216 0.88 11.69 -1.52
C LEU A 216 0.89 11.07 -2.91
N ILE A 217 1.47 11.79 -3.86
CA ILE A 217 1.45 11.43 -5.27
C ILE A 217 2.90 11.43 -5.75
N LEU A 218 3.46 10.25 -5.97
CA LEU A 218 4.75 10.10 -6.64
C LEU A 218 4.54 10.29 -8.13
N GLY A 219 5.18 11.29 -8.73
CA GLY A 219 5.25 11.48 -10.18
C GLY A 219 6.62 11.09 -10.72
N ILE A 220 6.63 10.27 -11.78
CA ILE A 220 7.80 9.92 -12.57
C ILE A 220 7.53 10.44 -13.97
N LEU A 221 8.37 11.35 -14.46
CA LEU A 221 8.23 12.00 -15.76
C LEU A 221 9.54 11.85 -16.53
N CYS A 222 9.48 11.14 -17.64
CA CYS A 222 10.63 10.83 -18.48
C CYS A 222 10.40 11.42 -19.88
N PRO A 223 10.64 12.74 -20.06
CA PRO A 223 10.52 13.37 -21.37
C PRO A 223 11.46 12.70 -22.37
N GLY A 224 11.03 12.63 -23.63
CA GLY A 224 11.85 12.05 -24.71
C GLY A 224 11.72 10.53 -24.86
N LEU A 225 10.92 9.82 -24.06
CA LEU A 225 10.60 8.42 -24.36
C LEU A 225 9.81 8.25 -25.68
N GLU A 226 9.22 9.31 -26.22
CA GLU A 226 8.53 9.34 -27.51
C GLU A 226 9.41 9.86 -28.66
N ASP A 227 9.26 9.25 -29.84
CA ASP A 227 9.73 9.74 -31.15
C ASP A 227 11.23 10.14 -31.24
N ILE A 228 12.10 9.38 -30.59
CA ILE A 228 13.55 9.49 -30.78
C ILE A 228 13.93 8.73 -32.07
N GLY A 229 14.18 9.45 -33.16
CA GLY A 229 14.57 8.86 -34.45
C GLY A 229 13.51 7.94 -35.05
N GLY A 230 12.22 8.17 -34.76
CA GLY A 230 11.11 7.30 -35.18
C GLY A 230 10.93 6.04 -34.32
N ARG A 231 11.58 5.97 -33.14
CA ARG A 231 11.45 4.87 -32.19
C ARG A 231 10.93 5.40 -30.85
N ASN A 232 10.04 4.64 -30.22
CA ASN A 232 9.70 4.88 -28.82
C ASN A 232 10.67 4.08 -27.94
N LEU A 233 11.03 4.65 -26.80
CA LEU A 233 11.91 4.05 -25.82
C LEU A 233 11.14 3.70 -24.55
N ALA A 234 11.74 2.88 -23.71
CA ALA A 234 11.15 2.39 -22.47
C ALA A 234 12.18 2.29 -21.33
N LEU A 235 11.65 2.44 -20.12
CA LEU A 235 12.27 2.18 -18.84
C LEU A 235 11.62 0.93 -18.24
N PRO A 236 12.27 -0.24 -18.33
CA PRO A 236 11.76 -1.46 -17.72
C PRO A 236 12.13 -1.55 -16.23
N SER A 237 11.30 -2.27 -15.47
CA SER A 237 11.55 -2.65 -14.08
C SER A 237 11.92 -1.47 -13.19
N ILE A 238 11.11 -0.41 -13.23
CA ILE A 238 11.29 0.75 -12.35
C ILE A 238 10.98 0.34 -10.91
N GLU A 239 11.87 0.74 -10.00
CA GLU A 239 11.69 0.61 -8.58
C GLU A 239 12.01 1.93 -7.89
N VAL A 240 11.04 2.46 -7.16
CA VAL A 240 11.17 3.68 -6.35
C VAL A 240 11.01 3.32 -4.89
N SER A 241 12.00 3.66 -4.06
CA SER A 241 11.97 3.44 -2.62
C SER A 241 11.96 4.78 -1.90
N LEU A 242 10.87 5.08 -1.21
CA LEU A 242 10.71 6.28 -0.38
C LEU A 242 10.96 5.88 1.07
N LYS A 243 12.04 6.38 1.68
CA LYS A 243 12.39 6.10 3.07
C LYS A 243 11.86 7.22 3.96
N PHE A 244 10.96 6.87 4.85
CA PHE A 244 10.41 7.75 5.87
C PHE A 244 10.96 7.39 7.25
N VAL A 245 10.82 8.31 8.20
CA VAL A 245 10.98 8.04 9.63
C VAL A 245 9.74 8.49 10.38
N CYS A 246 9.35 7.72 11.39
CA CYS A 246 8.25 8.01 12.30
C CYS A 246 8.74 7.83 13.74
N GLU A 247 8.17 8.57 14.68
CA GLU A 247 8.41 8.33 16.10
C GLU A 247 7.94 6.92 16.50
N LEU A 248 8.65 6.31 17.45
CA LEU A 248 8.20 5.07 18.08
C LEU A 248 6.87 5.31 18.81
N MET A 249 6.02 4.30 18.75
CA MET A 249 4.68 4.31 19.34
C MET A 249 4.55 3.14 20.32
N SER A 250 3.56 3.22 21.19
CA SER A 250 3.14 2.10 21.99
C SER A 250 2.61 0.97 21.10
N ARG A 251 3.01 -0.27 21.42
CA ARG A 251 2.39 -1.45 20.84
C ARG A 251 0.92 -1.53 21.20
N ASP A 252 0.16 -2.18 20.34
CA ASP A 252 -1.22 -2.55 20.61
C ASP A 252 -1.24 -3.70 21.64
N THR A 253 -2.14 -3.62 22.63
CA THR A 253 -2.19 -4.58 23.73
C THR A 253 -3.62 -5.04 24.01
N GLY A 254 -3.75 -6.29 24.45
CA GLY A 254 -5.03 -6.86 24.89
C GLY A 254 -5.86 -7.51 23.78
N GLN A 255 -6.32 -8.75 24.02
CA GLN A 255 -7.19 -9.51 23.12
C GLN A 255 -8.56 -8.86 22.88
N THR A 256 -9.03 -8.04 23.83
CA THR A 256 -10.27 -7.28 23.66
C THR A 256 -10.09 -6.03 22.82
N ALA A 257 -8.86 -5.64 22.45
CA ALA A 257 -8.60 -4.50 21.59
C ALA A 257 -8.10 -4.96 20.20
N VAL A 258 -7.20 -5.95 20.16
CA VAL A 258 -6.53 -6.41 18.93
C VAL A 258 -6.95 -7.83 18.58
N GLN A 259 -7.34 -8.03 17.31
CA GLN A 259 -7.68 -9.35 16.79
C GLN A 259 -6.41 -10.19 16.58
N ASN A 260 -6.54 -11.52 16.68
CA ASN A 260 -5.46 -12.47 16.37
C ASN A 260 -4.20 -12.37 17.25
N ILE A 261 -4.22 -11.64 18.37
CA ILE A 261 -3.08 -11.59 19.28
C ILE A 261 -2.97 -12.92 20.08
N PRO A 262 -1.78 -13.55 20.18
CA PRO A 262 -1.57 -14.84 20.83
C PRO A 262 -2.20 -14.93 22.25
N ALA A 263 -2.97 -15.99 22.54
CA ALA A 263 -3.49 -16.26 23.89
C ALA A 263 -2.56 -17.09 24.77
N ASP A 264 -1.87 -18.05 24.15
CA ASP A 264 -1.43 -19.24 24.85
C ASP A 264 0.08 -19.28 25.02
N GLY A 265 0.48 -19.05 26.26
CA GLY A 265 1.81 -19.35 26.72
C GLY A 265 1.83 -19.64 28.21
N GLY A 266 0.96 -20.53 28.69
CA GLY A 266 1.01 -21.11 30.04
C GLY A 266 0.68 -20.14 31.18
N SER A 267 -0.52 -20.30 31.75
CA SER A 267 -0.88 -19.91 33.14
C SER A 267 -0.34 -18.57 33.68
N GLY A 268 -0.45 -17.49 32.91
CA GLY A 268 -0.14 -16.15 33.40
C GLY A 268 -0.79 -15.10 32.54
N ALA A 269 -1.62 -14.25 33.15
CA ALA A 269 -2.38 -13.17 32.51
C ALA A 269 -1.51 -12.02 31.91
N GLY A 270 -0.23 -12.26 31.64
CA GLY A 270 0.77 -11.23 31.30
C GLY A 270 1.35 -11.30 29.88
N LYS A 271 0.94 -12.24 29.03
CA LYS A 271 1.51 -12.39 27.66
C LYS A 271 0.79 -11.59 26.56
N TYR A 272 -0.27 -10.85 26.89
CA TYR A 272 -1.20 -10.23 25.93
C TYR A 272 -0.69 -8.92 25.28
N GLY A 273 0.62 -8.81 25.02
CA GLY A 273 1.26 -7.52 24.72
C GLY A 273 1.30 -6.57 25.92
N ALA A 274 0.66 -6.92 27.04
CA ALA A 274 0.63 -6.12 28.27
C ALA A 274 2.01 -6.08 28.91
N LYS A 275 2.54 -4.87 29.06
CA LYS A 275 3.85 -4.61 29.65
C LYS A 275 3.76 -4.90 31.14
N THR A 276 4.43 -5.96 31.58
CA THR A 276 4.48 -6.33 33.00
C THR A 276 5.77 -5.77 33.59
N ALA A 277 5.64 -4.81 34.51
CA ALA A 277 6.79 -4.25 35.19
C ALA A 277 7.45 -5.32 36.09
N PRO A 278 8.79 -5.42 36.13
CA PRO A 278 9.47 -6.36 37.00
C PRO A 278 9.24 -6.00 38.47
N SER A 279 8.75 -6.96 39.26
CA SER A 279 8.66 -6.82 40.71
C SER A 279 9.97 -7.26 41.36
N VAL A 280 10.84 -6.29 41.71
CA VAL A 280 12.07 -6.59 42.44
C VAL A 280 11.84 -6.41 43.94
N THR A 281 11.89 -7.51 44.70
CA THR A 281 11.81 -7.47 46.16
C THR A 281 13.20 -7.72 46.75
N ILE A 282 13.71 -6.76 47.51
CA ILE A 282 14.97 -6.90 48.25
C ILE A 282 14.63 -7.26 49.70
N ASN A 283 14.94 -8.49 50.10
CA ASN A 283 14.77 -8.91 51.48
C ASN A 283 15.87 -8.28 52.33
N THR A 284 15.47 -7.47 53.30
CA THR A 284 16.42 -6.87 54.24
C THR A 284 16.54 -7.78 55.47
N PRO A 285 17.74 -8.29 55.80
CA PRO A 285 17.94 -9.10 56.99
C PRO A 285 17.65 -8.31 58.26
N THR A 286 17.13 -8.98 59.28
CA THR A 286 16.83 -8.37 60.57
C THR A 286 18.09 -7.77 61.23
N HIS A 287 17.90 -6.80 62.12
CA HIS A 287 18.99 -6.01 62.72
C HIS A 287 20.08 -6.82 63.45
N SER A 288 19.82 -8.08 63.81
CA SER A 288 20.72 -8.96 64.55
C SER A 288 21.36 -10.08 63.72
N THR A 289 20.96 -10.26 62.46
CA THR A 289 21.51 -11.32 61.59
C THR A 289 22.81 -10.87 60.92
N ALA A 290 23.73 -11.81 60.73
CA ALA A 290 24.97 -11.55 60.02
C ALA A 290 24.67 -11.15 58.57
N ILE A 291 25.44 -10.19 58.03
CA ILE A 291 25.37 -9.85 56.62
C ILE A 291 26.21 -10.88 55.88
N GLU A 292 25.55 -11.74 55.12
CA GLU A 292 26.18 -12.75 54.27
C GLU A 292 26.18 -12.27 52.81
N SER A 293 27.11 -12.79 51.99
CA SER A 293 27.14 -12.42 50.56
C SER A 293 26.22 -13.29 49.72
N ASP A 294 26.23 -14.61 49.94
CA ASP A 294 25.72 -15.60 48.98
C ASP A 294 24.41 -16.26 49.40
N SER A 295 23.89 -15.96 50.59
CA SER A 295 22.55 -16.44 50.97
C SER A 295 21.47 -15.69 50.19
N ASN A 296 20.24 -16.21 50.18
CA ASN A 296 19.12 -15.61 49.44
C ASN A 296 18.79 -14.17 49.90
N ASP A 297 19.17 -13.80 51.13
CA ASP A 297 19.05 -12.42 51.64
C ASP A 297 20.40 -11.68 51.61
N GLY A 298 21.40 -12.28 50.96
CA GLY A 298 22.78 -11.81 50.92
C GLY A 298 22.99 -10.65 49.95
N VAL A 299 24.07 -9.91 50.15
CA VAL A 299 24.36 -8.70 49.37
C VAL A 299 24.69 -9.03 47.91
N SER A 300 25.42 -10.11 47.64
CA SER A 300 25.78 -10.50 46.26
C SER A 300 24.53 -10.96 45.52
N TYR A 301 23.74 -11.84 46.12
CA TYR A 301 22.49 -12.34 45.54
C TYR A 301 21.52 -11.20 45.15
N ASN A 302 21.35 -10.21 46.04
CA ASN A 302 20.51 -9.05 45.76
C ASN A 302 21.07 -8.16 44.65
N ILE A 303 22.40 -8.02 44.53
CA ILE A 303 23.03 -7.27 43.43
C ILE A 303 22.88 -8.02 42.10
N ASP A 304 23.09 -9.34 42.10
CA ASP A 304 22.94 -10.18 40.91
C ASP A 304 21.49 -10.16 40.42
N THR A 305 20.52 -10.23 41.35
CA THR A 305 19.10 -10.07 41.04
C THR A 305 18.81 -8.70 40.43
N LEU A 306 19.40 -7.62 40.96
CA LEU A 306 19.23 -6.28 40.38
C LEU A 306 19.84 -6.15 38.98
N ASP A 307 21.00 -6.78 38.72
CA ASP A 307 21.65 -6.76 37.40
C ASP A 307 20.87 -7.58 36.36
N GLU A 308 20.39 -8.77 36.75
CA GLU A 308 19.53 -9.60 35.91
C GLU A 308 18.23 -8.86 35.55
N GLN A 309 17.57 -8.26 36.54
CA GLN A 309 16.34 -7.49 36.32
C GLN A 309 16.60 -6.20 35.52
N PHE A 310 17.77 -5.56 35.66
CA PHE A 310 18.15 -4.44 34.81
C PHE A 310 18.39 -4.86 33.37
N ARG A 311 19.00 -6.03 33.16
CA ARG A 311 19.23 -6.59 31.82
C ARG A 311 17.92 -6.98 31.15
N ASP A 312 17.07 -7.71 31.87
CA ASP A 312 15.73 -8.09 31.41
C ASP A 312 14.88 -6.86 31.08
N LYS A 313 15.03 -5.78 31.86
CA LYS A 313 14.36 -4.50 31.61
C LYS A 313 14.78 -3.83 30.29
N LEU A 314 15.98 -4.11 29.79
CA LEU A 314 16.46 -3.63 28.50
C LEU A 314 16.04 -4.55 27.34
N GLU A 315 15.55 -5.75 27.64
CA GLU A 315 14.95 -6.63 26.64
C GLU A 315 13.51 -6.15 26.34
N GLY A 316 13.17 -6.06 25.05
CA GLY A 316 11.83 -5.65 24.62
C GLY A 316 11.56 -6.07 23.19
N GLY A 317 10.31 -5.90 22.77
CA GLY A 317 9.83 -6.39 21.48
C GLY A 317 9.47 -7.89 21.48
N TYR A 318 9.09 -8.39 20.31
CA TYR A 318 8.75 -9.79 20.09
C TYR A 318 9.98 -10.62 19.72
N ASN A 319 9.99 -11.89 20.09
CA ASN A 319 10.97 -12.83 19.55
C ASN A 319 10.56 -13.30 18.12
N ARG A 320 11.40 -14.12 17.49
CA ARG A 320 11.16 -14.71 16.16
C ARG A 320 9.91 -15.60 16.03
N PHE A 321 9.24 -15.89 17.13
CA PHE A 321 8.03 -16.72 17.21
C PHE A 321 6.81 -15.93 17.69
N ALA A 322 6.89 -14.59 17.67
CA ALA A 322 5.84 -13.71 18.15
C ALA A 322 5.53 -13.85 19.66
N ASP A 323 6.50 -14.28 20.49
CA ASP A 323 6.38 -14.21 21.95
C ASP A 323 7.00 -12.91 22.50
N VAL A 324 6.43 -12.44 23.61
CA VAL A 324 6.91 -11.30 24.39
C VAL A 324 7.82 -11.79 25.54
N PRO A 325 8.87 -11.06 25.93
CA PRO A 325 9.63 -11.37 27.14
C PRO A 325 8.74 -11.35 28.41
N PRO A 326 9.13 -12.05 29.49
CA PRO A 326 8.34 -12.12 30.73
C PRO A 326 8.12 -10.76 31.42
N ALA A 327 9.08 -9.85 31.27
CA ALA A 327 9.00 -8.47 31.74
C ALA A 327 9.44 -7.55 30.61
N GLU A 328 8.69 -6.47 30.39
CA GLU A 328 9.00 -5.45 29.39
C GLU A 328 8.65 -4.08 29.95
N VAL A 329 9.57 -3.13 29.83
CA VAL A 329 9.45 -1.80 30.43
C VAL A 329 9.67 -0.68 29.40
N ILE A 330 10.00 -1.04 28.15
CA ILE A 330 10.05 -0.10 27.03
C ILE A 330 8.63 0.37 26.75
N ALA A 331 8.35 1.67 26.83
CA ALA A 331 7.01 2.23 26.67
C ALA A 331 6.56 2.26 25.20
N ASP A 332 7.50 2.51 24.28
CA ASP A 332 7.25 2.65 22.85
C ASP A 332 8.15 1.70 22.07
N ASP A 333 7.58 0.57 21.63
CA ASP A 333 8.29 -0.55 21.01
C ASP A 333 7.69 -0.94 19.65
N ALA A 334 6.81 -0.11 19.09
CA ALA A 334 6.23 -0.29 17.78
C ALA A 334 6.64 0.84 16.82
N ALA A 335 7.03 0.47 15.61
CA ALA A 335 7.34 1.38 14.52
C ALA A 335 6.20 1.42 13.50
N TYR A 336 5.96 2.56 12.87
CA TYR A 336 5.05 2.62 11.71
C TYR A 336 5.69 1.91 10.51
N GLU A 337 4.93 1.12 9.75
CA GLU A 337 5.39 0.42 8.57
C GLU A 337 4.30 0.41 7.48
N VAL A 338 4.71 0.48 6.22
CA VAL A 338 3.81 0.37 5.07
C VAL A 338 4.27 -0.74 4.14
N ILE A 339 3.36 -1.65 3.81
CA ILE A 339 3.60 -2.68 2.81
C ILE A 339 2.81 -2.29 1.56
N ALA A 340 3.52 -1.84 0.52
CA ALA A 340 2.93 -1.51 -0.77
C ALA A 340 2.95 -2.73 -1.69
N VAL A 341 1.78 -3.15 -2.16
CA VAL A 341 1.61 -4.41 -2.89
C VAL A 341 1.08 -4.15 -4.29
N PRO A 342 1.90 -4.35 -5.35
CA PRO A 342 1.48 -4.15 -6.72
C PRO A 342 0.62 -5.32 -7.24
N LEU A 343 -0.53 -4.99 -7.82
CA LEU A 343 -1.46 -5.92 -8.45
C LEU A 343 -1.71 -5.53 -9.91
N TYR A 344 -1.96 -6.52 -10.77
CA TYR A 344 -2.18 -6.42 -12.21
C TYR A 344 -1.03 -5.78 -13.02
N GLN A 345 0.14 -5.65 -12.42
CA GLN A 345 1.32 -5.09 -13.10
C GLN A 345 1.93 -6.06 -14.13
N ASN A 346 1.87 -7.37 -13.87
CA ASN A 346 2.44 -8.37 -14.79
C ASN A 346 1.54 -8.66 -16.00
N MET A 347 0.58 -7.79 -16.29
CA MET A 347 -0.27 -7.89 -17.46
C MET A 347 0.42 -7.24 -18.65
N ALA A 348 0.13 -7.70 -19.88
CA ALA A 348 0.51 -7.00 -21.09
C ALA A 348 0.10 -5.52 -20.94
N HIS A 349 1.04 -4.60 -21.19
CA HIS A 349 0.86 -3.15 -21.05
C HIS A 349 0.74 -2.62 -19.61
N GLY A 350 0.98 -3.43 -18.58
CA GLY A 350 0.91 -3.01 -17.18
C GLY A 350 -0.52 -2.73 -16.69
N GLY A 351 -1.55 -3.34 -17.29
CA GLY A 351 -2.92 -3.34 -16.77
C GLY A 351 -3.87 -4.13 -17.68
N LEU A 352 -5.18 -3.88 -17.58
CA LEU A 352 -6.21 -4.71 -18.20
C LEU A 352 -7.27 -3.90 -18.96
N SER A 353 -7.37 -4.15 -20.27
CA SER A 353 -8.45 -3.61 -21.12
C SER A 353 -9.58 -4.62 -21.27
N ALA A 354 -10.80 -4.12 -21.45
CA ALA A 354 -11.95 -4.96 -21.78
C ALA A 354 -11.99 -5.44 -23.26
N SER A 355 -10.95 -5.15 -24.05
CA SER A 355 -10.93 -5.50 -25.47
C SER A 355 -10.64 -7.00 -25.73
N PRO A 356 -11.44 -7.70 -26.57
CA PRO A 356 -11.31 -9.14 -26.85
C PRO A 356 -9.94 -9.58 -27.37
N THR A 357 -9.28 -8.74 -28.18
CA THR A 357 -7.96 -9.05 -28.76
C THR A 357 -6.87 -9.10 -27.71
N PHE A 358 -7.00 -8.34 -26.63
CA PHE A 358 -6.06 -8.38 -25.50
C PHE A 358 -6.35 -9.59 -24.61
N TYR A 359 -7.62 -9.97 -24.40
CA TYR A 359 -7.95 -11.17 -23.63
C TYR A 359 -7.35 -12.46 -24.20
N ALA A 360 -7.30 -12.58 -25.53
CA ALA A 360 -6.75 -13.74 -26.21
C ALA A 360 -5.22 -13.90 -26.07
N THR A 361 -4.49 -12.88 -25.62
CA THR A 361 -3.02 -12.96 -25.44
C THR A 361 -2.60 -13.34 -24.01
N TYR A 362 -3.52 -13.32 -23.04
CA TYR A 362 -3.22 -13.74 -21.67
C TYR A 362 -3.35 -15.26 -21.56
N PRO A 363 -2.28 -16.04 -21.30
CA PRO A 363 -2.32 -17.50 -21.37
C PRO A 363 -3.37 -18.17 -20.45
N TYR A 364 -3.73 -17.51 -19.35
CA TYR A 364 -4.77 -17.97 -18.41
C TYR A 364 -6.20 -17.64 -18.84
N LEU A 365 -6.38 -16.75 -19.83
CA LEU A 365 -7.68 -16.39 -20.43
C LEU A 365 -7.77 -16.87 -21.90
N ALA A 366 -6.64 -17.06 -22.57
CA ALA A 366 -6.51 -17.50 -23.96
C ALA A 366 -7.01 -18.92 -24.20
N THR A 367 -7.00 -19.77 -23.16
CA THR A 367 -7.58 -21.12 -23.22
C THR A 367 -9.10 -21.11 -23.43
N LEU A 368 -9.77 -19.96 -23.25
CA LEU A 368 -11.18 -19.75 -23.58
C LEU A 368 -11.41 -19.44 -25.08
N SER A 369 -10.37 -19.05 -25.82
CA SER A 369 -10.48 -18.58 -27.23
C SER A 369 -10.48 -19.71 -28.27
N GLY A 370 -10.10 -20.93 -27.87
CA GLY A 370 -9.88 -22.06 -28.80
C GLY A 370 -10.93 -23.17 -28.78
N SER A 371 -11.94 -23.13 -27.90
CA SER A 371 -12.98 -24.17 -27.83
C SER A 371 -14.33 -23.59 -28.25
N PRO A 372 -14.94 -24.05 -29.37
CA PRO A 372 -16.22 -23.54 -29.84
C PRO A 372 -17.41 -23.91 -28.94
N ALA A 373 -17.21 -24.66 -27.84
CA ALA A 373 -18.27 -25.04 -26.93
C ALA A 373 -17.73 -25.45 -25.54
N ILE A 374 -17.07 -24.55 -24.82
CA ILE A 374 -17.16 -24.64 -23.35
C ILE A 374 -18.34 -23.78 -22.95
N THR A 375 -19.49 -24.43 -22.77
CA THR A 375 -20.58 -23.91 -21.95
C THR A 375 -20.04 -23.84 -20.52
N VAL A 376 -19.37 -22.74 -20.20
CA VAL A 376 -18.94 -22.47 -18.83
C VAL A 376 -20.22 -22.16 -18.07
N ASN A 377 -20.65 -23.09 -17.22
CA ASN A 377 -21.85 -22.90 -16.40
C ASN A 377 -21.74 -21.56 -15.65
N ALA A 378 -22.83 -20.81 -15.68
CA ALA A 378 -22.99 -19.44 -15.16
C ALA A 378 -22.95 -19.34 -13.62
N THR A 379 -21.97 -19.98 -12.99
CA THR A 379 -21.68 -19.84 -11.57
C THR A 379 -20.42 -18.98 -11.43
N SER A 380 -20.60 -17.70 -11.09
CA SER A 380 -19.72 -16.77 -10.33
C SER A 380 -18.18 -16.71 -10.52
N ASP A 381 -17.55 -17.60 -11.28
CA ASP A 381 -16.15 -17.99 -11.09
C ASP A 381 -15.26 -17.57 -12.26
N ILE A 382 -15.80 -16.86 -13.25
CA ILE A 382 -15.02 -16.29 -14.36
C ILE A 382 -14.58 -14.88 -13.95
N GLY A 383 -13.33 -14.76 -13.51
CA GLY A 383 -12.71 -13.48 -13.15
C GLY A 383 -11.21 -13.47 -13.48
N VAL A 384 -10.64 -12.27 -13.58
CA VAL A 384 -9.19 -12.09 -13.70
C VAL A 384 -8.62 -11.89 -12.30
N PHE A 385 -7.79 -12.83 -11.88
CA PHE A 385 -7.19 -12.85 -10.55
C PHE A 385 -5.73 -12.38 -10.59
N ASP A 386 -5.33 -11.58 -9.61
CA ASP A 386 -3.92 -11.41 -9.27
C ASP A 386 -3.73 -11.60 -7.76
N ARG A 387 -2.59 -12.19 -7.38
CA ARG A 387 -2.24 -12.47 -5.99
C ARG A 387 -0.76 -12.22 -5.71
N ARG A 388 -0.47 -11.80 -4.49
CA ARG A 388 0.89 -11.64 -3.95
C ARG A 388 0.94 -12.26 -2.57
N ILE A 389 1.98 -13.04 -2.31
CA ILE A 389 2.26 -13.64 -1.01
C ILE A 389 3.50 -12.97 -0.43
N ILE A 390 3.35 -12.45 0.79
CA ILE A 390 4.34 -11.62 1.48
C ILE A 390 4.75 -12.39 2.74
N PRO A 391 6.01 -12.84 2.83
CA PRO A 391 6.48 -13.53 4.02
C PRO A 391 6.50 -12.61 5.23
N ILE A 392 6.08 -13.13 6.39
CA ILE A 392 6.09 -12.39 7.66
C ILE A 392 7.45 -12.61 8.32
N HIS A 393 8.28 -11.55 8.34
CA HIS A 393 9.60 -11.57 8.96
C HIS A 393 9.65 -10.94 10.35
N HIS A 394 8.68 -10.09 10.66
CA HIS A 394 8.53 -9.41 11.95
C HIS A 394 7.08 -9.49 12.39
N SER A 395 6.81 -9.26 13.67
CA SER A 395 5.44 -9.13 14.13
C SER A 395 4.85 -7.79 13.67
N TYR A 396 3.66 -7.83 13.09
CA TYR A 396 2.92 -6.66 12.65
C TYR A 396 1.55 -6.61 13.33
N THR A 397 1.04 -5.41 13.56
CA THR A 397 -0.39 -5.18 13.72
C THR A 397 -0.88 -4.39 12.51
N ILE A 398 -1.85 -4.91 11.77
CA ILE A 398 -2.46 -4.24 10.62
C ILE A 398 -3.56 -3.30 11.14
N HIS A 399 -3.42 -2.00 10.87
CA HIS A 399 -4.40 -0.97 11.28
C HIS A 399 -5.31 -0.54 10.13
N HIS A 400 -4.77 -0.41 8.92
CA HIS A 400 -5.56 -0.03 7.75
C HIS A 400 -5.09 -0.80 6.52
N ALA A 401 -6.03 -1.03 5.59
CA ALA A 401 -5.73 -1.46 4.24
C ALA A 401 -6.36 -0.46 3.26
N VAL A 402 -5.63 -0.07 2.23
CA VAL A 402 -6.07 0.92 1.23
C VAL A 402 -5.82 0.40 -0.17
N LEU A 403 -6.83 0.44 -1.03
CA LEU A 403 -6.72 0.17 -2.44
C LEU A 403 -6.45 1.48 -3.20
N ALA A 404 -5.44 1.50 -4.05
CA ALA A 404 -5.30 2.48 -5.12
C ALA A 404 -5.67 1.83 -6.46
N TRP A 405 -6.85 2.18 -6.97
CA TRP A 405 -7.35 1.71 -8.26
C TRP A 405 -7.04 2.72 -9.35
N ASN A 406 -6.31 2.26 -10.34
CA ASN A 406 -5.91 3.05 -11.50
C ASN A 406 -6.89 2.90 -12.67
N TRP A 407 -7.16 4.03 -13.31
CA TRP A 407 -8.00 4.20 -14.51
C TRP A 407 -7.22 4.84 -15.66
N THR A 408 -5.91 5.07 -15.51
CA THR A 408 -5.08 5.75 -16.49
C THR A 408 -5.04 5.00 -17.82
N PRO A 409 -5.41 5.65 -18.94
CA PRO A 409 -5.40 5.02 -20.26
C PRO A 409 -4.05 4.74 -20.89
N TRP A 410 -4.01 3.72 -21.75
CA TRP A 410 -2.93 3.48 -22.70
C TRP A 410 -3.19 4.29 -23.98
N ASN A 411 -2.15 4.88 -24.59
CA ASN A 411 -2.31 5.52 -25.90
C ASN A 411 -2.68 4.51 -27.02
N LEU A 412 -2.45 3.22 -26.79
CA LEU A 412 -2.55 2.15 -27.78
C LEU A 412 -3.99 1.74 -28.13
N LEU A 413 -4.97 2.07 -27.28
CA LEU A 413 -6.36 1.64 -27.47
C LEU A 413 -7.10 2.39 -28.61
N ASN A 414 -6.42 3.25 -29.36
CA ASN A 414 -6.93 3.87 -30.57
C ASN A 414 -6.88 2.94 -31.81
N TRP A 415 -6.53 1.66 -31.63
CA TRP A 415 -6.60 0.64 -32.67
C TRP A 415 -8.07 0.25 -32.95
N ASN A 416 -8.70 0.93 -33.92
CA ASN A 416 -9.92 0.40 -34.53
C ASN A 416 -9.53 -0.76 -35.45
N GLY A 417 -9.74 -1.99 -34.99
CA GLY A 417 -9.53 -3.23 -35.75
C GLY A 417 -10.49 -3.44 -36.93
N VAL A 418 -11.08 -2.38 -37.49
CA VAL A 418 -11.91 -2.47 -38.70
C VAL A 418 -11.02 -2.11 -39.88
N GLY A 419 -10.47 -3.15 -40.52
CA GLY A 419 -9.96 -3.00 -41.87
C GLY A 419 -11.03 -2.33 -42.74
N THR A 420 -10.63 -1.28 -43.45
CA THR A 420 -11.43 -0.48 -44.42
C THR A 420 -12.30 0.65 -43.86
N ALA A 421 -11.68 1.71 -43.31
CA ALA A 421 -12.00 3.10 -43.69
C ALA A 421 -10.90 4.05 -43.17
N PRO A 422 -10.27 4.87 -44.02
CA PRO A 422 -9.42 5.94 -43.55
C PRO A 422 -10.29 6.92 -42.75
N ILE A 423 -9.93 7.14 -41.48
CA ILE A 423 -10.49 8.23 -40.68
C ILE A 423 -10.14 9.53 -41.42
N LEU A 424 -11.18 10.10 -42.03
CA LEU A 424 -11.30 11.41 -42.67
C LEU A 424 -9.99 12.20 -42.77
N SER A 425 -9.44 12.21 -43.98
CA SER A 425 -8.44 13.16 -44.44
C SER A 425 -8.99 14.59 -44.36
N GLY A 426 -8.84 15.22 -43.21
CA GLY A 426 -9.05 16.65 -42.99
C GLY A 426 -8.02 17.11 -41.96
N PRO A 427 -7.47 18.34 -42.08
CA PRO A 427 -6.56 18.90 -41.09
C PRO A 427 -7.38 19.31 -39.87
N SER A 428 -7.88 18.33 -39.12
CA SER A 428 -8.52 18.59 -37.84
C SER A 428 -7.67 17.98 -36.72
N ASN A 429 -7.31 18.85 -35.79
CA ASN A 429 -7.27 18.77 -34.33
C ASN A 429 -8.13 17.67 -33.62
N THR A 430 -8.36 16.52 -34.25
CA THR A 430 -9.19 15.40 -33.79
C THR A 430 -8.40 14.25 -33.20
N VAL A 431 -7.06 14.21 -33.33
CA VAL A 431 -6.23 13.18 -32.67
C VAL A 431 -6.26 13.35 -31.15
N ASP A 432 -6.30 14.58 -30.65
CA ASP A 432 -6.54 14.87 -29.22
C ASP A 432 -7.97 14.48 -28.78
N GLN A 433 -8.94 14.47 -29.69
CA GLN A 433 -10.33 14.12 -29.37
C GLN A 433 -10.58 12.61 -29.24
N GLN A 434 -9.73 11.75 -29.85
CA GLN A 434 -9.87 10.30 -29.73
C GLN A 434 -9.09 9.71 -28.54
N ARG A 435 -7.95 10.32 -28.15
CA ARG A 435 -7.27 10.03 -26.86
C ARG A 435 -8.22 10.18 -25.67
N ALA A 436 -9.25 11.00 -25.84
CA ALA A 436 -10.23 11.31 -24.82
C ALA A 436 -11.41 10.31 -24.72
N ASN A 437 -11.50 9.23 -25.52
CA ASN A 437 -12.70 8.40 -25.58
C ASN A 437 -12.69 7.09 -24.78
N ILE A 438 -11.65 6.82 -23.99
CA ILE A 438 -11.59 5.61 -23.17
C ILE A 438 -12.37 5.83 -21.87
N ALA A 439 -13.56 5.23 -21.80
CA ALA A 439 -14.44 5.31 -20.63
C ALA A 439 -14.11 4.21 -19.61
N CYS A 440 -14.31 4.50 -18.33
CA CYS A 440 -14.51 3.49 -17.30
C CYS A 440 -15.62 2.50 -17.76
N PRO A 441 -15.54 1.21 -17.39
CA PRO A 441 -16.44 0.19 -17.91
C PRO A 441 -17.89 0.48 -17.51
N SER A 442 -18.82 0.02 -18.35
CA SER A 442 -20.25 0.06 -18.05
C SER A 442 -20.60 -0.84 -16.86
N ARG A 443 -21.85 -0.74 -16.39
CA ARG A 443 -22.37 -1.03 -15.03
C ARG A 443 -22.24 -2.47 -14.52
N ASP A 444 -21.40 -3.32 -15.11
CA ASP A 444 -21.43 -4.76 -14.94
C ASP A 444 -20.11 -5.37 -14.44
N VAL A 445 -19.22 -4.59 -13.80
CA VAL A 445 -17.94 -5.09 -13.26
C VAL A 445 -17.82 -4.83 -11.76
N ALA A 446 -17.25 -5.80 -11.04
CA ALA A 446 -16.82 -5.71 -9.66
C ALA A 446 -15.33 -6.04 -9.54
N LEU A 447 -14.66 -5.28 -8.66
CA LEU A 447 -13.33 -5.59 -8.16
C LEU A 447 -13.47 -6.03 -6.69
N ASP A 448 -13.20 -7.30 -6.42
CA ASP A 448 -13.08 -7.82 -5.07
C ASP A 448 -11.60 -7.78 -4.68
N VAL A 449 -11.25 -7.04 -3.64
CA VAL A 449 -9.91 -6.99 -3.06
C VAL A 449 -9.93 -7.61 -1.68
N GLY A 450 -8.94 -8.45 -1.40
CA GLY A 450 -8.82 -9.13 -0.13
C GLY A 450 -7.40 -9.13 0.40
N VAL A 451 -7.28 -8.96 1.71
CA VAL A 451 -6.06 -9.23 2.46
C VAL A 451 -6.35 -10.43 3.34
N GLY A 452 -5.50 -11.43 3.29
CA GLY A 452 -5.58 -12.61 4.12
C GLY A 452 -4.24 -12.89 4.81
N ILE A 453 -4.29 -13.70 5.85
CA ILE A 453 -3.10 -14.23 6.51
C ILE A 453 -3.27 -15.74 6.66
N GLY A 454 -2.15 -16.46 6.64
CA GLY A 454 -2.18 -17.90 6.55
C GLY A 454 -0.92 -18.62 7.01
N THR A 455 -1.05 -19.94 7.07
CA THR A 455 -0.01 -20.90 7.43
C THR A 455 0.05 -22.03 6.39
N GLY A 456 1.07 -22.90 6.48
CA GLY A 456 1.05 -24.18 5.79
C GLY A 456 1.86 -24.29 4.49
N SER A 457 3.00 -23.60 4.35
CA SER A 457 3.90 -23.73 3.19
C SER A 457 4.47 -25.15 2.92
N GLY A 458 4.13 -26.15 3.75
CA GLY A 458 4.60 -27.54 3.63
C GLY A 458 3.53 -28.58 3.28
N SER A 459 2.28 -28.19 2.99
CA SER A 459 1.22 -29.13 2.58
C SER A 459 0.35 -28.53 1.47
N ASP A 460 -0.28 -29.37 0.65
CA ASP A 460 -1.22 -28.94 -0.42
C ASP A 460 -2.50 -28.28 0.14
N GLY A 461 -2.72 -28.32 1.46
CA GLY A 461 -3.78 -27.62 2.15
C GLY A 461 -3.31 -26.26 2.68
N PHE A 462 -3.66 -25.18 1.96
CA PHE A 462 -3.49 -23.82 2.46
C PHE A 462 -4.69 -23.45 3.35
N ASN A 463 -4.43 -23.19 4.63
CA ASN A 463 -5.42 -22.63 5.52
C ASN A 463 -5.18 -21.12 5.63
N TYR A 464 -6.13 -20.35 5.11
CA TYR A 464 -6.08 -18.90 5.08
C TYR A 464 -7.34 -18.34 5.70
N GLU A 465 -7.24 -17.13 6.23
CA GLU A 465 -8.41 -16.36 6.65
C GLU A 465 -8.30 -14.93 6.14
N GLN A 466 -9.43 -14.40 5.67
CA GLN A 466 -9.49 -13.04 5.16
C GLN A 466 -9.59 -12.06 6.33
N VAL A 467 -8.64 -11.13 6.40
CA VAL A 467 -8.55 -10.09 7.44
C VAL A 467 -9.02 -8.72 6.98
N ALA A 468 -9.11 -8.50 5.67
CA ALA A 468 -9.70 -7.31 5.09
C ALA A 468 -10.35 -7.66 3.75
N ALA A 469 -11.48 -7.04 3.45
CA ALA A 469 -12.24 -7.33 2.23
C ALA A 469 -12.97 -6.08 1.75
N LEU A 470 -12.89 -5.80 0.46
CA LEU A 470 -13.69 -4.77 -0.19
C LEU A 470 -14.17 -5.29 -1.53
N THR A 471 -15.47 -5.22 -1.75
CA THR A 471 -16.07 -5.42 -3.08
C THR A 471 -16.54 -4.07 -3.57
N ILE A 472 -15.89 -3.56 -4.60
CA ILE A 472 -16.33 -2.36 -5.28
C ILE A 472 -17.06 -2.80 -6.55
N SER A 473 -18.33 -2.43 -6.68
CA SER A 473 -19.18 -2.82 -7.80
C SER A 473 -19.80 -1.60 -8.46
N ASN A 474 -20.00 -1.70 -9.78
CA ASN A 474 -20.70 -0.72 -10.61
C ASN A 474 -20.06 0.68 -10.59
N PRO A 475 -18.88 0.86 -11.23
CA PRO A 475 -18.16 2.15 -11.33
C PRO A 475 -18.97 3.34 -11.84
N ASN A 476 -20.10 3.09 -12.48
CA ASN A 476 -20.68 3.99 -13.46
C ASN A 476 -22.05 4.54 -13.06
N ASN A 477 -22.20 5.05 -11.83
CA ASN A 477 -23.38 5.86 -11.50
C ASN A 477 -23.18 7.36 -11.84
N TYR A 478 -22.18 7.71 -12.64
CA TYR A 478 -21.98 9.09 -13.12
C TYR A 478 -22.89 9.36 -14.35
N GLY A 479 -24.09 9.89 -14.06
CA GLY A 479 -25.04 10.38 -15.05
C GLY A 479 -26.27 9.49 -15.22
N THR A 480 -27.39 9.93 -14.66
CA THR A 480 -28.72 9.37 -14.98
C THR A 480 -29.06 9.74 -16.43
N TRP A 481 -29.52 8.77 -17.22
CA TRP A 481 -30.13 9.08 -18.51
C TRP A 481 -31.43 9.84 -18.25
N ASP A 482 -31.48 11.13 -18.55
CA ASP A 482 -32.73 11.87 -18.57
C ASP A 482 -33.49 11.48 -19.85
N GLY A 483 -34.46 10.57 -19.68
CA GLY A 483 -35.32 10.11 -20.77
C GLY A 483 -36.16 11.22 -21.42
N THR A 484 -36.23 12.41 -20.81
CA THR A 484 -37.03 13.54 -21.28
C THR A 484 -36.27 14.43 -22.26
N SER A 485 -34.96 14.58 -22.08
CA SER A 485 -34.11 15.47 -22.92
C SER A 485 -33.22 14.73 -23.92
N GLY A 486 -33.22 13.39 -23.90
CA GLY A 486 -32.31 12.58 -24.74
C GLY A 486 -30.83 12.88 -24.49
N THR A 487 -30.52 13.53 -23.37
CA THR A 487 -29.19 14.04 -23.01
C THR A 487 -28.80 13.42 -21.68
N LYS A 488 -27.64 12.73 -21.62
CA LYS A 488 -27.05 12.39 -20.32
C LYS A 488 -26.54 13.68 -19.70
N VAL A 489 -27.17 14.15 -18.63
CA VAL A 489 -26.59 15.21 -17.82
C VAL A 489 -25.60 14.55 -16.87
N PRO A 490 -24.30 14.91 -16.88
CA PRO A 490 -23.34 14.46 -15.88
C PRO A 490 -23.69 15.16 -14.56
N THR A 491 -24.67 14.60 -13.87
CA THR A 491 -24.90 14.87 -12.47
C THR A 491 -24.08 13.82 -11.73
N GLU A 492 -23.25 14.26 -10.78
CA GLU A 492 -22.83 13.32 -9.74
C GLU A 492 -24.10 12.64 -9.22
N PRO A 493 -24.10 11.31 -9.09
CA PRO A 493 -25.28 10.64 -8.58
C PRO A 493 -25.67 11.30 -7.26
N ALA A 494 -26.92 11.79 -7.16
CA ALA A 494 -27.42 12.45 -5.96
C ALA A 494 -27.35 11.55 -4.70
N THR A 495 -27.06 10.26 -4.90
CA THR A 495 -26.71 9.28 -3.88
C THR A 495 -25.38 8.62 -4.25
N LYS A 496 -24.34 8.86 -3.45
CA LYS A 496 -23.09 8.07 -3.45
C LYS A 496 -23.47 6.59 -3.38
N GLY A 497 -23.29 5.86 -4.48
CA GLY A 497 -23.67 4.45 -4.60
C GLY A 497 -22.72 3.53 -3.83
N SER A 498 -22.88 2.20 -3.95
CA SER A 498 -21.95 1.21 -3.37
C SER A 498 -20.48 1.48 -3.72
N TRP A 499 -20.24 2.10 -4.88
CA TRP A 499 -18.93 2.50 -5.39
C TRP A 499 -18.17 3.46 -4.48
N ASP A 500 -18.85 4.47 -3.93
CA ASP A 500 -18.23 5.56 -3.16
C ASP A 500 -18.24 5.28 -1.65
N THR A 501 -18.75 4.12 -1.23
CA THR A 501 -18.97 3.81 0.20
C THR A 501 -17.70 3.81 1.03
N HIS A 502 -16.55 3.60 0.39
CA HIS A 502 -15.25 3.53 1.02
C HIS A 502 -14.20 4.46 0.36
N LEU A 503 -14.65 5.45 -0.42
CA LEU A 503 -13.78 6.33 -1.19
C LEU A 503 -13.01 7.33 -0.30
N ILE A 504 -11.69 7.19 -0.24
CA ILE A 504 -10.80 8.12 0.46
C ILE A 504 -10.55 9.36 -0.40
N ASP A 505 -10.16 9.16 -1.66
CA ASP A 505 -9.75 10.27 -2.54
C ASP A 505 -9.81 9.92 -4.03
N ARG A 506 -9.84 10.96 -4.86
CA ARG A 506 -9.76 10.89 -6.33
C ARG A 506 -8.71 11.85 -6.85
N ILE A 507 -7.88 11.35 -7.76
CA ILE A 507 -6.66 12.08 -8.18
C ILE A 507 -6.55 12.08 -9.69
N THR A 508 -6.18 13.24 -10.22
CA THR A 508 -5.87 13.47 -11.63
C THR A 508 -4.38 13.74 -11.78
N THR A 509 -3.78 13.12 -12.80
CA THR A 509 -2.34 13.20 -13.08
C THR A 509 -1.99 14.32 -14.07
N THR A 510 -3.00 14.84 -14.78
CA THR A 510 -2.87 15.86 -15.83
C THR A 510 -3.66 17.12 -15.50
N ALA A 511 -3.14 18.28 -15.89
CA ALA A 511 -3.84 19.56 -15.75
C ALA A 511 -5.21 19.58 -16.47
N ASP A 512 -5.34 18.75 -17.51
CA ASP A 512 -6.60 18.45 -18.18
C ASP A 512 -6.92 16.96 -18.03
N PRO A 513 -7.88 16.57 -17.18
CA PRO A 513 -8.33 15.18 -17.13
C PRO A 513 -8.93 14.76 -18.49
N PRO A 514 -8.82 13.48 -18.88
CA PRO A 514 -9.41 12.99 -20.12
C PRO A 514 -10.92 13.28 -20.13
N ARG A 515 -11.33 14.30 -20.90
CA ARG A 515 -12.74 14.65 -21.07
C ARG A 515 -13.32 13.83 -22.19
N VAL A 516 -14.11 12.81 -21.86
CA VAL A 516 -14.82 12.08 -22.91
C VAL A 516 -15.88 13.00 -23.53
N LEU A 517 -15.67 13.33 -24.80
CA LEU A 517 -16.66 13.96 -25.66
C LEU A 517 -17.54 12.85 -26.24
N ILE A 518 -18.62 12.49 -25.55
CA ILE A 518 -19.68 11.69 -26.18
C ILE A 518 -20.43 12.62 -27.13
N TRP A 519 -20.17 12.49 -28.43
CA TRP A 519 -21.02 13.09 -29.46
C TRP A 519 -22.28 12.24 -29.61
N ASN A 520 -23.41 12.76 -29.15
CA ASN A 520 -24.69 12.29 -29.63
C ASN A 520 -24.79 12.65 -31.12
N SER A 521 -25.27 11.72 -31.94
CA SER A 521 -25.47 11.85 -33.39
C SER A 521 -26.36 13.03 -33.82
N GLY A 522 -26.90 13.81 -32.87
CA GLY A 522 -27.70 15.03 -33.08
C GLY A 522 -27.03 16.37 -32.74
N GLY A 523 -25.70 16.43 -32.55
CA GLY A 523 -24.99 17.71 -32.41
C GLY A 523 -25.19 18.45 -31.08
N SER A 524 -25.67 17.78 -30.04
CA SER A 524 -25.88 18.38 -28.71
C SER A 524 -24.88 17.84 -27.66
N ALA A 525 -24.36 18.80 -26.89
CA ALA A 525 -23.46 18.80 -25.72
C ALA A 525 -22.71 17.52 -25.30
N ALA A 526 -21.39 17.68 -25.20
CA ALA A 526 -20.45 16.73 -24.62
C ALA A 526 -20.80 16.35 -23.18
N VAL A 527 -20.97 15.06 -22.92
CA VAL A 527 -21.19 14.53 -21.57
C VAL A 527 -19.84 14.16 -20.97
N GLY A 528 -19.31 15.02 -20.09
CA GLY A 528 -18.03 14.79 -19.42
C GLY A 528 -18.08 13.57 -18.50
N LEU A 529 -17.29 12.55 -18.84
CA LEU A 529 -17.01 11.38 -18.00
C LEU A 529 -16.07 11.73 -16.83
N PRO A 530 -15.93 10.84 -15.83
CA PRO A 530 -15.14 11.07 -14.62
C PRO A 530 -13.74 11.62 -14.89
N LYS A 531 -13.37 12.63 -14.10
CA LYS A 531 -12.21 13.50 -14.31
C LYS A 531 -10.94 13.01 -13.60
N TRP A 532 -10.86 11.77 -13.15
CA TRP A 532 -9.73 11.28 -12.35
C TRP A 532 -9.06 10.06 -12.99
N ASN A 533 -7.80 9.86 -12.64
CA ASN A 533 -6.97 8.73 -13.06
C ASN A 533 -6.85 7.67 -11.98
N TRP A 534 -6.98 8.05 -10.72
CA TRP A 534 -6.84 7.16 -9.58
C TRP A 534 -7.98 7.37 -8.59
N GLU A 535 -8.36 6.28 -7.95
CA GLU A 535 -9.22 6.28 -6.78
C GLU A 535 -8.53 5.57 -5.63
N LEU A 536 -8.60 6.16 -4.45
CA LEU A 536 -8.17 5.54 -3.21
C LEU A 536 -9.39 5.08 -2.44
N HIS A 537 -9.42 3.81 -2.03
CA HIS A 537 -10.54 3.23 -1.28
C HIS A 537 -10.03 2.56 0.00
N SER A 538 -10.72 2.77 1.11
CA SER A 538 -10.45 2.06 2.36
C SER A 538 -10.97 0.62 2.25
N ILE A 539 -10.10 -0.36 2.48
CA ILE A 539 -10.49 -1.76 2.57
C ILE A 539 -10.78 -2.04 4.05
N PRO A 540 -12.05 -2.24 4.46
CA PRO A 540 -12.36 -2.45 5.85
C PRO A 540 -11.75 -3.77 6.34
N LEU A 541 -11.13 -3.70 7.53
CA LEU A 541 -10.71 -4.90 8.25
C LEU A 541 -11.94 -5.72 8.64
N SER A 542 -11.82 -7.04 8.59
CA SER A 542 -12.84 -7.98 9.05
C SER A 542 -12.90 -8.01 10.58
N GLY A 543 -14.07 -8.23 11.16
CA GLY A 543 -14.22 -8.64 12.57
C GLY A 543 -14.42 -7.50 13.58
N TYR A 544 -15.57 -7.53 14.28
CA TYR A 544 -15.76 -7.81 15.72
C TYR A 544 -17.17 -7.36 16.14
N SER A 545 -18.00 -8.25 16.70
CA SER A 545 -19.39 -7.96 17.05
C SER A 545 -19.57 -7.09 18.31
N SER A 546 -18.50 -6.86 19.09
CA SER A 546 -18.54 -6.03 20.31
C SER A 546 -17.60 -4.81 20.30
N GLY A 547 -17.37 -4.25 19.10
CA GLY A 547 -16.84 -2.90 18.92
C GLY A 547 -16.11 -2.72 17.59
N ALA A 548 -16.48 -1.68 16.84
CA ALA A 548 -15.82 -1.31 15.58
C ALA A 548 -14.45 -0.66 15.84
N GLY A 549 -13.50 -0.90 14.95
CA GLY A 549 -12.27 -0.12 14.87
C GLY A 549 -12.54 1.28 14.32
N ILE A 550 -11.57 2.18 14.49
CA ILE A 550 -11.68 3.57 14.02
C ILE A 550 -10.81 3.76 12.78
N GLY A 551 -11.32 4.45 11.77
CA GLY A 551 -10.61 4.73 10.53
C GLY A 551 -11.42 5.63 9.60
N TYR A 552 -11.06 5.66 8.33
CA TYR A 552 -11.81 6.37 7.29
C TYR A 552 -13.28 5.95 7.26
N TYR A 553 -13.55 4.66 7.37
CA TYR A 553 -14.90 4.15 7.41
C TYR A 553 -15.06 3.20 8.58
N ASN A 554 -16.30 2.82 8.88
CA ASN A 554 -16.54 1.78 9.86
C ASN A 554 -15.78 0.52 9.41
N GLN A 555 -14.84 0.08 10.22
CA GLN A 555 -13.99 -1.06 9.93
C GLN A 555 -13.87 -1.97 11.16
N GLY A 556 -13.35 -3.18 10.96
CA GLY A 556 -12.95 -4.05 12.05
C GLY A 556 -11.77 -3.48 12.84
N ARG A 557 -11.51 -4.10 13.99
CA ARG A 557 -10.36 -3.78 14.84
C ARG A 557 -9.05 -4.17 14.18
N GLU A 558 -7.95 -3.71 14.76
CA GLU A 558 -6.62 -4.05 14.28
C GLU A 558 -6.36 -5.56 14.33
N VAL A 559 -5.53 -6.07 13.42
CA VAL A 559 -5.23 -7.51 13.31
C VAL A 559 -3.75 -7.77 13.50
N PHE A 560 -3.38 -8.54 14.53
CA PHE A 560 -2.01 -8.99 14.74
C PHE A 560 -1.61 -10.07 13.74
N ALA A 561 -0.38 -10.03 13.25
CA ALA A 561 0.23 -11.03 12.37
C ALA A 561 1.68 -11.25 12.81
N GLY A 562 1.95 -12.35 13.51
CA GLY A 562 3.26 -12.69 14.06
C GLY A 562 4.00 -13.70 13.18
N PRO A 563 5.35 -13.71 13.17
CA PRO A 563 6.10 -14.75 12.46
C PRO A 563 5.94 -16.10 13.17
N GLY A 564 5.47 -17.10 12.43
CA GLY A 564 5.19 -18.44 12.94
C GLY A 564 5.77 -19.56 12.09
N TRP A 565 6.13 -20.65 12.76
CA TRP A 565 6.63 -21.87 12.11
C TRP A 565 5.60 -23.01 12.08
N THR A 566 4.36 -22.70 12.47
CA THR A 566 3.29 -23.69 12.60
C THR A 566 2.91 -24.25 11.22
N ARG A 567 3.28 -25.51 10.98
CA ARG A 567 3.01 -26.23 9.72
C ARG A 567 1.73 -27.04 9.73
N THR A 568 1.13 -27.25 10.91
CA THR A 568 0.09 -28.27 11.13
C THR A 568 -1.23 -27.71 11.65
N SER A 569 -1.24 -26.53 12.28
CA SER A 569 -2.48 -25.91 12.75
C SER A 569 -3.18 -25.19 11.61
N THR A 570 -4.42 -25.59 11.36
CA THR A 570 -5.37 -24.86 10.53
C THR A 570 -5.59 -23.48 11.13
N ARG A 571 -5.47 -22.44 10.31
CA ARG A 571 -5.94 -21.12 10.73
C ARG A 571 -7.47 -21.15 10.88
N SER A 572 -7.97 -20.68 12.01
CA SER A 572 -9.38 -20.42 12.25
C SER A 572 -9.54 -19.18 13.14
N SER A 573 -10.67 -18.47 12.99
CA SER A 573 -11.19 -17.51 13.97
C SER A 573 -10.47 -16.16 14.14
N VAL A 574 -10.29 -15.40 13.06
CA VAL A 574 -9.97 -13.95 13.12
C VAL A 574 -11.06 -13.18 13.91
N SER A 575 -12.30 -13.69 13.91
CA SER A 575 -13.47 -13.04 14.52
C SER A 575 -13.72 -13.36 16.01
N GLY A 576 -12.68 -13.25 16.85
CA GLY A 576 -12.87 -13.01 18.29
C GLY A 576 -12.60 -14.17 19.25
N SER A 577 -12.15 -15.34 18.79
CA SER A 577 -11.45 -16.30 19.65
C SER A 577 -9.95 -16.24 19.37
N SER A 578 -9.16 -16.82 20.28
CA SER A 578 -7.73 -16.96 20.02
C SER A 578 -7.52 -17.86 18.82
N PRO A 579 -6.63 -17.48 17.88
CA PRO A 579 -6.36 -18.31 16.72
C PRO A 579 -5.68 -19.62 17.14
N ASP A 580 -6.01 -20.73 16.47
CA ASP A 580 -5.34 -22.03 16.70
C ASP A 580 -3.83 -21.99 16.37
N THR A 581 -3.41 -20.98 15.62
CA THR A 581 -2.00 -20.70 15.30
C THR A 581 -1.27 -19.96 16.42
N GLY A 582 -1.99 -19.50 17.45
CA GLY A 582 -1.44 -18.64 18.50
C GLY A 582 -0.89 -17.33 17.95
N GLY A 583 -1.48 -16.75 16.90
CA GLY A 583 -1.02 -15.50 16.29
C GLY A 583 0.31 -15.62 15.54
N ALA A 584 0.70 -16.85 15.20
CA ALA A 584 1.95 -17.16 14.52
C ALA A 584 1.68 -17.60 13.08
N GLU A 585 1.74 -16.65 12.17
CA GLU A 585 1.50 -16.77 10.73
C GLU A 585 2.78 -16.85 9.90
N GLN A 586 2.68 -17.39 8.69
CA GLN A 586 3.84 -17.48 7.78
C GLN A 586 3.85 -16.37 6.73
N TRP A 587 2.67 -15.94 6.30
CA TRP A 587 2.54 -15.02 5.19
C TRP A 587 1.25 -14.19 5.28
N ILE A 588 1.31 -13.01 4.65
CA ILE A 588 0.18 -12.18 4.27
C ILE A 588 -0.07 -12.39 2.78
N GLU A 589 -1.31 -12.65 2.40
CA GLU A 589 -1.74 -12.68 1.00
C GLU A 589 -2.53 -11.42 0.70
N VAL A 590 -2.21 -10.78 -0.42
CA VAL A 590 -3.07 -9.75 -1.01
C VAL A 590 -3.52 -10.26 -2.36
N ARG A 591 -4.83 -10.22 -2.58
CA ARG A 591 -5.47 -10.70 -3.79
C ARG A 591 -6.47 -9.69 -4.32
N ALA A 592 -6.63 -9.69 -5.63
CA ALA A 592 -7.72 -9.01 -6.29
C ALA A 592 -8.35 -9.93 -7.34
N ASN A 593 -9.67 -9.83 -7.46
CA ASN A 593 -10.48 -10.51 -8.45
C ASN A 593 -11.35 -9.50 -9.17
N LEU A 594 -11.20 -9.43 -10.48
CA LEU A 594 -12.09 -8.64 -11.33
C LEU A 594 -13.11 -9.57 -12.00
N ARG A 595 -14.40 -9.38 -11.72
CA ARG A 595 -15.49 -10.25 -12.21
C ARG A 595 -16.74 -9.45 -12.61
N PRO A 596 -17.66 -10.02 -13.39
CA PRO A 596 -18.93 -9.37 -13.69
C PRO A 596 -19.90 -9.34 -12.48
N THR A 597 -20.82 -8.35 -12.43
CA THR A 597 -21.77 -8.15 -11.29
C THR A 597 -23.17 -8.72 -11.49
N THR A 598 -23.62 -9.02 -12.72
CA THR A 598 -24.98 -9.51 -13.00
C THR A 598 -24.97 -10.90 -13.66
N SER A 599 -25.85 -11.80 -13.20
CA SER A 599 -26.05 -13.13 -13.79
C SER A 599 -26.92 -13.10 -15.07
N ASN A 600 -27.75 -12.07 -15.24
CA ASN A 600 -28.64 -11.91 -16.39
C ASN A 600 -27.97 -11.32 -17.64
N ALA A 601 -26.69 -10.93 -17.57
CA ALA A 601 -25.90 -10.63 -18.76
C ALA A 601 -25.60 -11.90 -19.61
N LEU A 602 -25.98 -13.11 -19.17
CA LEU A 602 -25.68 -14.38 -19.86
C LEU A 602 -26.94 -15.16 -20.31
N ASN A 603 -28.15 -14.69 -19.99
CA ASN A 603 -29.39 -15.43 -20.29
C ASN A 603 -30.04 -15.02 -21.63
N ASP A 604 -29.67 -13.89 -22.21
CA ASP A 604 -30.01 -13.54 -23.60
C ASP A 604 -28.89 -14.05 -24.52
N ALA A 605 -29.03 -15.32 -24.92
CA ALA A 605 -28.06 -16.09 -25.71
C ALA A 605 -26.73 -16.36 -24.97
N PRO A 606 -26.05 -17.50 -25.23
CA PRO A 606 -24.76 -17.78 -24.61
C PRO A 606 -23.81 -16.62 -24.93
N TYR A 607 -23.52 -15.79 -23.93
CA TYR A 607 -22.42 -14.86 -23.92
C TYR A 607 -21.13 -15.69 -23.92
N GLN A 608 -20.83 -16.26 -25.08
CA GLN A 608 -19.46 -16.39 -25.48
C GLN A 608 -18.88 -14.97 -25.36
N PHE A 609 -17.63 -14.86 -24.90
CA PHE A 609 -16.80 -13.69 -25.17
C PHE A 609 -16.52 -13.59 -26.69
N THR A 610 -17.56 -13.76 -27.51
CA THR A 610 -17.54 -13.48 -28.93
C THR A 610 -17.72 -11.99 -29.13
N PRO A 611 -17.05 -11.39 -30.13
CA PRO A 611 -17.06 -9.94 -30.40
C PRO A 611 -18.41 -9.24 -30.60
N ALA A 612 -19.54 -9.95 -30.53
CA ALA A 612 -20.85 -9.47 -30.98
C ALA A 612 -21.87 -9.15 -29.89
N THR A 613 -21.69 -9.62 -28.64
CA THR A 613 -22.75 -9.48 -27.61
C THR A 613 -22.31 -8.87 -26.29
N LEU A 614 -21.02 -8.65 -26.02
CA LEU A 614 -20.68 -7.62 -25.05
C LEU A 614 -21.12 -6.27 -25.64
N ASP A 615 -22.23 -5.71 -25.15
CA ASP A 615 -22.51 -4.27 -25.22
C ASP A 615 -21.54 -3.47 -24.31
N LEU A 616 -20.26 -3.84 -24.41
CA LEU A 616 -19.08 -2.99 -24.35
C LEU A 616 -18.73 -2.50 -25.78
N SER A 617 -19.58 -2.82 -26.78
CA SER A 617 -19.24 -2.93 -28.19
C SER A 617 -18.92 -1.64 -28.93
N ASP A 618 -19.03 -0.47 -28.31
CA ASP A 618 -18.66 0.77 -29.01
C ASP A 618 -17.44 1.49 -28.43
N LYS A 619 -16.86 1.10 -27.28
CA LYS A 619 -15.66 1.76 -26.73
C LYS A 619 -14.72 0.84 -25.97
N SER A 620 -13.43 0.92 -26.30
CA SER A 620 -12.29 0.32 -25.59
C SER A 620 -12.26 0.75 -24.12
N SER A 621 -12.94 0.06 -23.20
CA SER A 621 -12.92 0.39 -21.77
C SER A 621 -11.69 -0.16 -21.04
N ILE A 622 -11.20 0.60 -20.05
CA ILE A 622 -10.13 0.18 -19.14
C ILE A 622 -10.74 -0.42 -17.91
N LEU A 623 -10.28 -1.61 -17.54
CA LEU A 623 -10.67 -2.25 -16.29
C LEU A 623 -9.63 -2.00 -15.20
N ILE A 624 -8.36 -2.01 -15.58
CA ILE A 624 -7.22 -1.65 -14.73
C ILE A 624 -6.27 -0.80 -15.56
N GLY A 625 -6.00 0.44 -15.14
CA GLY A 625 -5.16 1.39 -15.85
C GLY A 625 -3.66 1.04 -15.88
N TYR A 626 -2.90 1.88 -16.57
CA TYR A 626 -1.47 1.73 -16.76
C TYR A 626 -0.65 1.77 -15.47
N GLY A 627 0.04 0.69 -15.15
CA GLY A 627 0.81 0.52 -13.91
C GLY A 627 0.09 -0.30 -12.85
N GLY A 628 -1.08 -0.85 -13.17
CA GLY A 628 -1.83 -1.74 -12.30
C GLY A 628 -2.53 -0.99 -11.17
N CYS A 629 -2.83 -1.73 -10.11
CA CYS A 629 -3.35 -1.19 -8.85
C CYS A 629 -2.35 -1.45 -7.72
N TYR A 630 -2.51 -0.75 -6.61
CA TYR A 630 -1.75 -1.02 -5.40
C TYR A 630 -2.67 -1.29 -4.23
N VAL A 631 -2.25 -2.16 -3.32
CA VAL A 631 -2.83 -2.27 -1.99
C VAL A 631 -1.75 -1.87 -0.99
N TYR A 632 -2.06 -0.89 -0.16
CA TYR A 632 -1.21 -0.42 0.92
C TYR A 632 -1.72 -1.00 2.24
N LEU A 633 -0.88 -1.77 2.93
CA LEU A 633 -1.14 -2.18 4.31
C LEU A 633 -0.41 -1.22 5.22
N ILE A 634 -1.15 -0.56 6.11
CA ILE A 634 -0.61 0.32 7.14
C ILE A 634 -0.56 -0.46 8.45
N CYS A 635 0.66 -0.63 8.95
CA CYS A 635 0.94 -1.52 10.07
C CYS A 635 1.74 -0.81 11.17
N LYS A 636 1.62 -1.32 12.39
CA LYS A 636 2.65 -1.19 13.42
C LYS A 636 3.57 -2.40 13.34
N LYS A 637 4.83 -2.20 12.98
CA LYS A 637 5.90 -3.19 13.05
C LYS A 637 6.47 -3.18 14.45
N HIS A 638 6.30 -4.27 15.18
CA HIS A 638 6.84 -4.36 16.54
C HIS A 638 8.35 -4.61 16.49
N LEU A 639 9.08 -4.04 17.46
CA LEU A 639 10.50 -4.33 17.64
C LEU A 639 10.70 -5.83 17.82
N THR A 640 11.80 -6.34 17.29
CA THR A 640 12.17 -7.75 17.42
C THR A 640 13.51 -7.87 18.13
N LYS A 641 13.59 -8.80 19.09
CA LYS A 641 14.84 -9.14 19.81
C LYS A 641 15.88 -9.81 18.90
#